data_AF-A0A662RGG2-F1
#
_entry.id   AF-A0A662RGG2-F1
#
_cell.length_a   1.000
_cell.length_b   1.000
_cell.length_c   1.000
_cell.angle_alpha   90.00
_cell.angle_beta   90.00
_cell.angle_gamma   90.00
#
_symmetry.space_group_name_H-M   'P 1'
#
loop_
_entity.id
_entity.type
_entity.pdbx_description
1 polymer ?
#
loop_
_entity_poly.entity_id
_entity_poly.type
_entity_poly.pdbx_seq_one_letter_code
_entity_poly.pdbx_strand_id
1 'polypeptide(L)'
;MGDRVFIEEQFPVSKISKESYKERKAVQSQTLTGLGKWWGRKPLILVRASIIGMLMPVSNDPNKDRDIFLKILTMDDEGLWRRKSKSIPPKVIQAKLTDEEWQDLIIDKTGEPKSSWSEGLSSEEQEALTRKAFDRMSYDEKLNYCNRPEHLEGPDERTWQEINQHLGTDAACLQELVAELGKRCFGHVPRVGDAFCGGGSIPFEATLLGCEAYGSDLNPFGALLTWSAIHVVGGNKEFQEEVKESQIKAFESADQQIIEWGIEHNNQGWRADAFLYCTEVVCPSCKITVPLATTWVIGPTSKVIAEIKLNEEKRNFTIDVVNNATSEQIKKAKSSGTLSNGKMRCPSCGMDYSLSGLRGDRQGEKGNTKYGLRLWTNDDLSPSPDDVFQERLYCIRWVEKYWKKNHRGEMIQKTRRHFRSVGTNDLAREEKVLELLKERFADWQEKGFIPSRAIERGYNTDQPIRERGWTHWHHLFTPRQLLVHGLISQSFQAKKADIGILLGLSKISDWDSKLCRWGVGAARESIAQTFYNQAFNTLYNYAGKGLSLLKGTFFLNLQPKNVDFDLSDVELIDARQVNKNNDIWITDPPYADAINYHELTDFFLSWQEKHIPRIFPEWYTDPRSALAVKGSGEDFKQSMIEIYRNFTNHMPENGL
;
A
#
# COMPACT_ATOMS: atom_id res chain seq x y z
N MET A 1 19.52 24.49 33.71
CA MET A 1 18.21 24.06 33.17
C MET A 1 18.12 22.59 33.48
N GLY A 2 17.07 22.16 34.18
CA GLY A 2 16.99 20.79 34.73
C GLY A 2 16.86 19.73 33.64
N ASP A 3 17.27 18.51 33.97
CA ASP A 3 17.33 17.30 33.12
C ASP A 3 15.97 16.80 32.58
N ARG A 4 14.92 17.63 32.56
CA ARG A 4 13.55 17.23 32.20
C ARG A 4 13.17 17.70 30.82
N VAL A 5 12.63 16.79 30.02
CA VAL A 5 12.19 17.07 28.64
C VAL A 5 10.67 17.08 28.52
N PHE A 6 10.13 17.87 27.60
CA PHE A 6 8.68 18.11 27.50
C PHE A 6 7.85 16.83 27.31
N ILE A 7 8.37 15.87 26.54
CA ILE A 7 7.67 14.60 26.24
C ILE A 7 7.35 13.79 27.51
N GLU A 8 8.14 13.93 28.58
CA GLU A 8 7.94 13.21 29.84
C GLU A 8 6.86 13.83 30.73
N GLU A 9 6.63 15.14 30.60
CA GLU A 9 5.80 15.91 31.53
C GLU A 9 4.43 16.30 30.94
N GLN A 10 4.38 16.66 29.65
CA GLN A 10 3.23 17.42 29.10
C GLN A 10 2.78 17.00 27.70
N PHE A 11 3.26 15.87 27.20
CA PHE A 11 2.97 15.42 25.84
C PHE A 11 1.45 15.30 25.58
N PRO A 12 0.88 16.02 24.59
CA PRO A 12 -0.57 16.09 24.39
C PRO A 12 -1.11 14.86 23.66
N VAL A 13 -1.05 13.69 24.30
CA VAL A 13 -1.39 12.35 23.76
C VAL A 13 -2.74 12.35 23.03
N SER A 14 -3.77 12.99 23.60
CA SER A 14 -5.12 13.03 23.01
C SER A 14 -5.15 13.71 21.64
N LYS A 15 -4.57 14.91 21.51
CA LYS A 15 -4.56 15.65 20.23
C LYS A 15 -3.68 14.95 19.19
N ILE A 16 -2.51 14.46 19.59
CA ILE A 16 -1.58 13.74 18.71
C ILE A 16 -2.23 12.44 18.19
N SER A 17 -2.96 11.72 19.05
CA SER A 17 -3.69 10.51 18.66
C SER A 17 -4.76 10.79 17.61
N LYS A 18 -5.46 11.93 17.71
CA LYS A 18 -6.49 12.35 16.74
C LYS A 18 -5.89 12.69 15.38
N GLU A 19 -4.79 13.42 15.35
CA GLU A 19 -4.05 13.72 14.11
C GLU A 19 -3.46 12.45 13.48
N SER A 20 -2.85 11.59 14.30
CA SER A 20 -2.35 10.28 13.89
C SER A 20 -3.44 9.42 13.25
N TYR A 21 -4.64 9.43 13.82
CA TYR A 21 -5.78 8.68 13.29
C TYR A 21 -6.30 9.25 11.97
N LYS A 22 -6.30 10.58 11.81
CA LYS A 22 -6.62 11.26 10.55
C LYS A 22 -5.64 10.85 9.45
N GLU A 23 -4.35 10.75 9.75
CA GLU A 23 -3.34 10.23 8.81
C GLU A 23 -3.62 8.78 8.43
N ARG A 24 -3.81 7.89 9.41
CA ARG A 24 -4.12 6.47 9.17
C ARG A 24 -5.37 6.28 8.30
N LYS A 25 -6.40 7.10 8.48
CA LYS A 25 -7.64 7.07 7.69
C LYS A 25 -7.52 7.62 6.27
N ALA A 26 -6.39 8.22 5.91
CA ALA A 26 -6.23 8.82 4.58
C ALA A 26 -5.91 7.82 3.46
N VAL A 27 -5.77 6.53 3.77
CA VAL A 27 -5.56 5.44 2.81
C VAL A 27 -4.42 5.76 1.84
N GLN A 28 -4.70 5.98 0.54
CA GLN A 28 -3.71 6.21 -0.51
C GLN A 28 -3.11 7.63 -0.48
N SER A 29 -3.71 8.55 0.28
CA SER A 29 -3.19 9.91 0.43
C SER A 29 -2.18 10.04 1.57
N GLN A 30 -1.73 8.95 2.19
CA GLN A 30 -0.60 8.97 3.12
C GLN A 30 0.71 9.12 2.34
N THR A 31 1.62 9.94 2.84
CA THR A 31 2.88 10.33 2.18
C THR A 31 3.73 9.13 1.76
N LEU A 32 3.99 8.19 2.68
CA LEU A 32 4.89 7.06 2.42
C LEU A 32 4.21 5.81 1.85
N THR A 33 2.87 5.73 1.91
CA THR A 33 2.12 4.58 1.36
C THR A 33 2.23 4.50 -0.16
N GLY A 34 2.55 5.61 -0.83
CA GLY A 34 2.78 5.66 -2.27
C GLY A 34 3.99 4.84 -2.77
N LEU A 35 4.96 4.54 -1.90
CA LEU A 35 6.18 3.79 -2.21
C LEU A 35 5.96 2.28 -2.32
N GLY A 36 5.03 1.74 -1.55
CA GLY A 36 4.82 0.29 -1.49
C GLY A 36 4.15 -0.17 -0.21
N LYS A 37 3.76 -1.44 -0.20
CA LYS A 37 3.10 -2.07 0.94
C LYS A 37 4.09 -2.27 2.09
N TRP A 38 3.78 -1.70 3.24
CA TRP A 38 4.40 -2.02 4.53
C TRP A 38 3.32 -1.98 5.60
N TRP A 39 3.34 -2.92 6.54
CA TRP A 39 2.22 -3.10 7.46
C TRP A 39 2.32 -2.28 8.75
N GLY A 40 3.50 -1.77 9.10
CA GLY A 40 3.74 -1.01 10.34
C GLY A 40 4.42 0.33 10.09
N ARG A 41 3.70 1.31 9.54
CA ARG A 41 4.19 2.70 9.46
C ARG A 41 3.69 3.51 10.65
N LYS A 42 4.60 4.22 11.32
CA LYS A 42 4.22 5.20 12.33
C LYS A 42 3.70 6.47 11.65
N PRO A 43 2.63 7.10 12.17
CA PRO A 43 2.16 8.39 11.68
C PRO A 43 3.28 9.43 11.74
N LEU A 44 3.46 10.19 10.67
CA LEU A 44 4.53 11.20 10.58
C LEU A 44 4.39 12.27 11.66
N ILE A 45 3.17 12.71 11.93
CA ILE A 45 2.90 13.68 13.00
C ILE A 45 3.30 13.17 14.39
N LEU A 46 3.18 11.86 14.64
CA LEU A 46 3.60 11.27 15.91
C LEU A 46 5.12 11.32 16.04
N VAL A 47 5.85 10.97 14.98
CA VAL A 47 7.32 11.04 14.98
C VAL A 47 7.77 12.49 15.18
N ARG A 48 7.23 13.43 14.41
CA ARG A 48 7.52 14.86 14.51
C ARG A 48 7.32 15.38 15.93
N ALA A 49 6.16 15.09 16.50
CA ALA A 49 5.84 15.49 17.87
C ALA A 49 6.81 14.88 18.88
N SER A 50 7.23 13.62 18.68
CA SER A 50 8.16 12.94 19.58
C SER A 50 9.55 13.58 19.56
N ILE A 51 10.11 13.83 18.38
CA ILE A 51 11.41 14.49 18.21
C ILE A 51 11.40 15.87 18.88
N ILE A 52 10.40 16.70 18.55
CA ILE A 52 10.29 18.05 19.12
C ILE A 52 10.06 17.98 20.64
N GLY A 53 9.27 17.02 21.12
CA GLY A 53 9.00 16.85 22.55
C GLY A 53 10.22 16.41 23.37
N MET A 54 11.15 15.68 22.75
CA MET A 54 12.43 15.30 23.36
C MET A 54 13.44 16.45 23.39
N LEU A 55 13.35 17.39 22.44
CA LEU A 55 14.24 18.55 22.36
C LEU A 55 13.73 19.75 23.15
N MET A 56 12.42 19.87 23.35
CA MET A 56 11.83 21.06 23.97
C MET A 56 12.03 21.06 25.50
N PRO A 57 12.59 22.14 26.08
CA PRO A 57 12.77 22.24 27.53
C PRO A 57 11.44 22.42 28.26
N VAL A 58 11.43 22.09 29.55
CA VAL A 58 10.29 22.35 30.45
C VAL A 58 10.53 23.65 31.21
N SER A 59 9.56 24.56 31.17
CA SER A 59 9.58 25.82 31.90
C SER A 59 8.80 25.72 33.23
N ASN A 60 8.70 26.84 33.95
CA ASN A 60 7.86 26.94 35.14
C ASN A 60 6.36 27.16 34.81
N ASP A 61 6.00 27.30 33.53
CA ASP A 61 4.60 27.41 33.07
C ASP A 61 4.24 26.26 32.12
N PRO A 62 3.76 25.13 32.68
CA PRO A 62 3.28 23.99 31.91
C PRO A 62 2.17 24.29 30.90
N ASN A 63 1.30 25.27 31.19
CA ASN A 63 0.24 25.57 30.24
C ASN A 63 0.81 26.28 29.03
N LYS A 64 1.80 27.16 29.23
CA LYS A 64 2.48 27.86 28.16
C LYS A 64 3.37 26.93 27.33
N ASP A 65 4.12 26.03 27.95
CA ASP A 65 4.92 25.03 27.23
C ASP A 65 4.04 24.21 26.27
N ARG A 66 2.91 23.72 26.76
CA ARG A 66 1.95 22.98 25.93
C ARG A 66 1.33 23.84 24.82
N ASP A 67 1.03 25.11 25.07
CA ASP A 67 0.55 26.06 24.05
C ASP A 67 1.58 26.23 22.93
N ILE A 68 2.84 26.47 23.28
CA ILE A 68 3.95 26.62 22.34
C ILE A 68 4.19 25.34 21.54
N PHE A 69 4.19 24.18 22.20
CA PHE A 69 4.30 22.89 21.52
C PHE A 69 3.20 22.68 20.46
N LEU A 70 1.95 23.03 20.80
CA LEU A 70 0.84 22.92 19.87
C LEU A 70 0.96 23.90 18.70
N LYS A 71 1.47 25.12 18.96
CA LYS A 71 1.75 26.11 17.91
C LYS A 71 2.81 25.62 16.93
N ILE A 72 3.92 25.08 17.43
CA ILE A 72 4.99 24.48 16.60
C ILE A 72 4.41 23.45 15.63
N LEU A 73 3.48 22.61 16.12
CA LEU A 73 2.84 21.57 15.30
C LEU A 73 1.61 22.04 14.52
N THR A 74 1.25 23.33 14.56
CA THR A 74 0.02 23.90 13.95
C THR A 74 -1.26 23.20 14.42
N MET A 75 -1.29 22.82 15.70
CA MET A 75 -2.39 22.14 16.41
C MET A 75 -3.10 23.05 17.42
N ASP A 76 -2.73 24.33 17.46
CA ASP A 76 -3.43 25.42 18.11
C ASP A 76 -4.60 25.93 17.23
N ASP A 77 -5.40 26.87 17.74
CA ASP A 77 -6.59 27.35 17.04
C ASP A 77 -6.28 28.10 15.74
N GLU A 78 -5.21 28.91 15.69
CA GLU A 78 -4.81 29.56 14.45
C GLU A 78 -4.22 28.56 13.45
N GLY A 79 -3.36 27.66 13.92
CA GLY A 79 -2.84 26.57 13.11
C GLY A 79 -3.95 25.75 12.43
N LEU A 80 -5.00 25.38 13.18
CA LEU A 80 -6.15 24.66 12.64
C LEU A 80 -6.95 25.48 11.61
N TRP A 81 -7.13 26.78 11.85
CA TRP A 81 -7.81 27.66 10.91
C TRP A 81 -7.04 27.78 9.59
N ARG A 82 -5.72 28.03 9.66
CA ARG A 82 -4.84 28.05 8.47
C ARG A 82 -4.87 26.73 7.71
N ARG A 83 -5.07 25.62 8.41
CA ARG A 83 -5.20 24.28 7.82
C ARG A 83 -6.57 24.02 7.20
N LYS A 84 -7.59 24.86 7.39
CA LYS A 84 -8.97 24.62 6.90
C LYS A 84 -9.04 24.64 5.37
N SER A 85 -8.99 23.45 4.75
CA SER A 85 -9.03 23.29 3.30
C SER A 85 -10.41 22.99 2.72
N LYS A 86 -11.39 22.62 3.55
CA LYS A 86 -12.76 22.34 3.11
C LYS A 86 -13.72 23.44 3.53
N SER A 87 -14.75 23.64 2.71
CA SER A 87 -15.90 24.48 3.07
C SER A 87 -16.73 23.82 4.17
N ILE A 88 -17.21 24.63 5.12
CA ILE A 88 -18.07 24.19 6.21
C ILE A 88 -19.53 24.32 5.75
N PRO A 89 -20.32 23.23 5.72
CA PRO A 89 -21.71 23.32 5.28
C PRO A 89 -22.53 24.29 6.16
N PRO A 90 -23.48 25.05 5.58
CA PRO A 90 -24.30 26.01 6.32
C PRO A 90 -25.02 25.40 7.53
N LYS A 91 -25.51 24.15 7.42
CA LYS A 91 -26.15 23.43 8.53
C LYS A 91 -25.22 23.22 9.73
N VAL A 92 -23.92 23.08 9.49
CA VAL A 92 -22.92 22.93 10.54
C VAL A 92 -22.61 24.28 11.18
N ILE A 93 -22.55 25.34 10.38
CA ILE A 93 -22.39 26.72 10.88
C ILE A 93 -23.57 27.07 11.80
N GLN A 94 -24.81 26.85 11.35
CA GLN A 94 -26.02 27.03 12.14
C GLN A 94 -25.95 26.33 13.51
N ALA A 95 -25.54 25.06 13.53
CA ALA A 95 -25.46 24.27 14.76
C ALA A 95 -24.39 24.77 15.77
N LYS A 96 -23.53 25.71 15.38
CA LYS A 96 -22.48 26.32 16.24
C LYS A 96 -22.75 27.79 16.55
N LEU A 97 -23.73 28.41 15.91
CA LEU A 97 -24.20 29.75 16.24
C LEU A 97 -25.35 29.68 17.26
N THR A 98 -25.60 30.75 17.97
CA THR A 98 -26.81 30.86 18.81
C THR A 98 -28.04 31.03 17.91
N ASP A 99 -29.23 30.72 18.42
CA ASP A 99 -30.46 30.91 17.67
C ASP A 99 -30.64 32.37 17.23
N GLU A 100 -30.33 33.32 18.12
CA GLU A 100 -30.33 34.76 17.82
C GLU A 100 -29.34 35.10 16.69
N GLU A 101 -28.08 34.67 16.80
CA GLU A 101 -27.06 34.91 15.77
C GLU A 101 -27.47 34.33 14.41
N TRP A 102 -28.15 33.18 14.39
CA TRP A 102 -28.60 32.56 13.15
C TRP A 102 -29.82 33.27 12.56
N GLN A 103 -30.79 33.67 13.39
CA GLN A 103 -31.99 34.39 12.93
C GLN A 103 -31.63 35.72 12.25
N ASP A 104 -30.69 36.47 12.82
CA ASP A 104 -30.18 37.73 12.25
C ASP A 104 -29.51 37.54 10.86
N LEU A 105 -29.04 36.33 10.56
CA LEU A 105 -28.41 36.02 9.28
C LEU A 105 -29.43 35.63 8.21
N ILE A 106 -30.54 34.98 8.60
CA ILE A 106 -31.54 34.45 7.66
C ILE A 106 -32.75 35.35 7.47
N ILE A 107 -32.92 36.40 8.29
CA ILE A 107 -33.99 37.39 8.17
C ILE A 107 -33.38 38.74 7.76
N ASP A 108 -34.03 39.46 6.85
CA ASP A 108 -33.63 40.81 6.46
C ASP A 108 -34.19 41.90 7.40
N LYS A 109 -33.82 43.17 7.15
CA LYS A 109 -34.26 44.30 7.98
C LYS A 109 -35.78 44.55 7.94
N THR A 110 -36.49 43.92 7.00
CA THR A 110 -37.95 44.01 6.84
C THR A 110 -38.68 42.83 7.47
N GLY A 111 -37.97 41.86 8.04
CA GLY A 111 -38.56 40.66 8.64
C GLY A 111 -38.82 39.53 7.65
N GLU A 112 -38.34 39.63 6.41
CA GLU A 112 -38.50 38.59 5.38
C GLU A 112 -37.29 37.64 5.34
N PRO A 113 -37.50 36.35 5.01
CA PRO A 113 -36.42 35.37 4.93
C PRO A 113 -35.54 35.61 3.70
N LYS A 114 -34.22 35.65 3.91
CA LYS A 114 -33.22 35.70 2.85
C LYS A 114 -33.17 34.39 2.05
N SER A 115 -32.74 34.48 0.80
CA SER A 115 -32.52 33.34 -0.10
C SER A 115 -31.34 32.45 0.33
N SER A 116 -30.37 33.01 1.06
CA SER A 116 -29.29 32.25 1.70
C SER A 116 -28.78 32.96 2.96
N TRP A 117 -28.18 32.21 3.89
CA TRP A 117 -27.56 32.76 5.12
C TRP A 117 -26.43 33.77 4.81
N SER A 118 -25.83 33.67 3.62
CA SER A 118 -24.72 34.50 3.14
C SER A 118 -25.19 35.72 2.32
N GLU A 119 -26.49 35.86 2.08
CA GLU A 119 -27.03 36.95 1.28
C GLU A 119 -26.80 38.31 1.94
N GLY A 120 -26.18 39.22 1.19
CA GLY A 120 -25.84 40.56 1.65
C GLY A 120 -24.57 40.66 2.50
N LEU A 121 -23.89 39.54 2.78
CA LEU A 121 -22.62 39.53 3.51
C LEU A 121 -21.43 39.68 2.56
N SER A 122 -20.48 40.53 2.93
CA SER A 122 -19.15 40.57 2.33
C SER A 122 -18.37 39.27 2.57
N SER A 123 -17.31 39.05 1.78
CA SER A 123 -16.44 37.88 1.95
C SER A 123 -15.80 37.84 3.35
N GLU A 124 -15.44 39.01 3.90
CA GLU A 124 -14.84 39.14 5.23
C GLU A 124 -15.84 38.80 6.34
N GLU A 125 -17.09 39.25 6.23
CA GLU A 125 -18.15 38.92 7.20
C GLU A 125 -18.49 37.42 7.17
N GLN A 126 -18.57 36.83 5.97
CA GLN A 126 -18.77 35.38 5.81
C GLN A 126 -17.62 34.59 6.44
N GLU A 127 -16.38 35.03 6.23
CA GLU A 127 -15.21 34.39 6.81
C GLU A 127 -15.19 34.52 8.34
N ALA A 128 -15.48 35.69 8.89
CA ALA A 128 -15.55 35.92 10.33
C ALA A 128 -16.60 35.04 11.03
N LEU A 129 -17.79 34.91 10.44
CA LEU A 129 -18.84 34.02 10.95
C LEU A 129 -18.45 32.55 10.85
N THR A 130 -17.81 32.17 9.73
CA THR A 130 -17.29 30.82 9.54
C THR A 130 -16.21 30.51 10.57
N ARG A 131 -15.30 31.46 10.84
CA ARG A 131 -14.26 31.36 11.87
C ARG A 131 -14.88 31.21 13.26
N LYS A 132 -15.84 32.05 13.60
CA LYS A 132 -16.57 31.98 14.88
C LYS A 132 -17.24 30.62 15.09
N ALA A 133 -17.92 30.10 14.07
CA ALA A 133 -18.52 28.77 14.12
C ALA A 133 -17.45 27.67 14.25
N PHE A 134 -16.34 27.79 13.52
CA PHE A 134 -15.21 26.87 13.58
C PHE A 134 -14.57 26.85 14.97
N ASP A 135 -14.33 28.00 15.60
CA ASP A 135 -13.70 28.11 16.92
C ASP A 135 -14.54 27.45 18.03
N ARG A 136 -15.86 27.44 17.88
CA ARG A 136 -16.81 26.74 18.77
C ARG A 136 -16.87 25.22 18.52
N MET A 137 -16.20 24.70 17.49
CA MET A 137 -16.13 23.26 17.25
C MET A 137 -15.14 22.57 18.20
N SER A 138 -15.42 21.32 18.54
CA SER A 138 -14.42 20.44 19.16
C SER A 138 -13.26 20.19 18.20
N TYR A 139 -12.10 19.78 18.75
CA TYR A 139 -10.91 19.48 17.95
C TYR A 139 -11.19 18.42 16.86
N ASP A 140 -11.94 17.36 17.18
CA ASP A 140 -12.29 16.29 16.21
C ASP A 140 -13.17 16.80 15.06
N GLU A 141 -14.10 17.70 15.36
CA GLU A 141 -14.94 18.35 14.35
C GLU A 141 -14.10 19.22 13.42
N LYS A 142 -13.20 20.05 13.98
CA LYS A 142 -12.26 20.89 13.21
C LYS A 142 -11.45 20.04 12.22
N LEU A 143 -10.91 18.90 12.67
CA LEU A 143 -10.11 18.00 11.83
C LEU A 143 -10.85 17.48 10.59
N ASN A 144 -12.17 17.42 10.54
CA ASN A 144 -12.88 16.99 9.33
C ASN A 144 -12.69 17.97 8.15
N TYR A 145 -12.40 19.23 8.47
CA TYR A 145 -12.25 20.34 7.52
C TYR A 145 -10.80 20.75 7.28
N CYS A 146 -9.87 20.33 8.14
CA CYS A 146 -8.46 20.69 8.04
C CYS A 146 -7.65 19.72 7.15
N ASN A 147 -6.60 20.22 6.52
CA ASN A 147 -5.46 19.43 6.07
C ASN A 147 -4.67 18.86 7.26
N ARG A 148 -3.81 17.88 7.02
CA ARG A 148 -2.89 17.34 8.05
C ARG A 148 -1.70 18.29 8.26
N PRO A 149 -1.01 18.25 9.41
CA PRO A 149 0.07 19.19 9.72
C PRO A 149 1.21 19.20 8.68
N GLU A 150 1.57 18.04 8.11
CA GLU A 150 2.64 17.90 7.12
C GLU A 150 2.33 18.47 5.73
N HIS A 151 1.13 19.05 5.54
CA HIS A 151 0.76 19.78 4.33
C HIS A 151 1.03 21.29 4.44
N LEU A 152 1.43 21.79 5.62
CA LEU A 152 1.88 23.17 5.80
C LEU A 152 3.38 23.15 6.11
N GLU A 153 4.07 24.22 5.72
CA GLU A 153 5.50 24.40 6.03
C GLU A 153 5.75 24.64 7.52
N GLY A 154 4.79 25.28 8.22
CA GLY A 154 4.87 25.49 9.66
C GLY A 154 3.97 26.64 10.18
N PRO A 155 4.27 27.12 11.40
CA PRO A 155 3.69 28.33 11.98
C PRO A 155 3.85 29.57 11.07
N ASP A 156 3.05 30.61 11.31
CA ASP A 156 3.25 31.90 10.65
C ASP A 156 4.28 32.77 11.41
N GLU A 157 4.68 33.89 10.81
CA GLU A 157 5.72 34.77 11.37
C GLU A 157 5.40 35.25 12.78
N ARG A 158 4.15 35.64 13.05
CA ARG A 158 3.72 36.07 14.38
C ARG A 158 3.83 34.93 15.39
N THR A 159 3.40 33.73 15.01
CA THR A 159 3.47 32.55 15.87
C THR A 159 4.93 32.18 16.14
N TRP A 160 5.82 32.30 15.15
CA TRP A 160 7.25 32.11 15.34
C TRP A 160 7.87 33.08 16.34
N GLN A 161 7.49 34.36 16.31
CA GLN A 161 7.94 35.33 17.33
C GLN A 161 7.57 34.89 18.75
N GLU A 162 6.35 34.37 18.95
CA GLU A 162 5.92 33.86 20.26
C GLU A 162 6.68 32.59 20.67
N ILE A 163 6.92 31.67 19.73
CA ILE A 163 7.71 30.45 19.96
C ILE A 163 9.13 30.82 20.37
N ASN A 164 9.78 31.70 19.60
CA ASN A 164 11.14 32.17 19.80
C ASN A 164 11.32 32.88 21.15
N GLN A 165 10.37 33.74 21.51
CA GLN A 165 10.39 34.41 22.80
C GLN A 165 10.32 33.42 23.98
N HIS A 166 9.49 32.37 23.86
CA HIS A 166 9.33 31.39 24.94
C HIS A 166 10.51 30.43 25.07
N LEU A 167 11.05 29.96 23.94
CA LEU A 167 12.13 28.97 23.91
C LEU A 167 13.54 29.60 23.99
N GLY A 168 13.65 30.90 23.71
CA GLY A 168 14.91 31.62 23.62
C GLY A 168 15.69 31.22 22.36
N THR A 169 15.00 31.16 21.23
CA THR A 169 15.49 30.77 19.90
C THR A 169 15.27 31.89 18.88
N ASP A 170 15.82 31.79 17.67
CA ASP A 170 15.61 32.75 16.56
C ASP A 170 15.18 32.05 15.25
N ALA A 171 14.43 30.95 15.37
CA ALA A 171 14.05 30.10 14.25
C ALA A 171 12.91 30.70 13.41
N ALA A 172 13.01 30.59 12.08
CA ALA A 172 11.97 30.91 11.11
C ALA A 172 11.28 29.67 10.54
N CYS A 173 11.82 28.48 10.77
CA CYS A 173 11.25 27.21 10.33
C CYS A 173 11.51 26.08 11.34
N LEU A 174 10.86 24.92 11.13
CA LEU A 174 11.01 23.76 12.01
C LEU A 174 12.46 23.25 12.05
N GLN A 175 13.17 23.31 10.92
CA GLN A 175 14.56 22.85 10.82
C GLN A 175 15.50 23.71 11.65
N GLU A 176 15.35 25.03 11.59
CA GLU A 176 16.13 25.97 12.42
C GLU A 176 15.82 25.77 13.91
N LEU A 177 14.54 25.60 14.26
CA LEU A 177 14.15 25.34 15.64
C LEU A 177 14.79 24.05 16.17
N VAL A 178 14.70 22.96 15.41
CA VAL A 178 15.29 21.67 15.77
C VAL A 178 16.81 21.76 15.87
N ALA A 179 17.47 22.49 14.97
CA ALA A 179 18.91 22.72 15.02
C ALA A 179 19.33 23.53 16.25
N GLU A 180 18.60 24.60 16.62
CA GLU A 180 18.90 25.40 17.80
C GLU A 180 18.66 24.65 19.11
N LEU A 181 17.53 23.94 19.22
CA LEU A 181 17.25 23.08 20.38
C LEU A 181 18.27 21.94 20.49
N GLY A 182 18.62 21.32 19.36
CA GLY A 182 19.68 20.32 19.29
C GLY A 182 21.03 20.85 19.77
N LYS A 183 21.45 22.03 19.29
CA LYS A 183 22.70 22.67 19.75
C LYS A 183 22.68 22.92 21.26
N ARG A 184 21.52 23.26 21.82
CA ARG A 184 21.37 23.46 23.27
C ARG A 184 21.47 22.14 24.04
N CYS A 185 20.88 21.06 23.53
CA CYS A 185 20.87 19.76 24.17
C CYS A 185 22.21 19.02 24.00
N PHE A 186 22.72 18.92 22.78
CA PHE A 186 23.83 18.03 22.40
C PHE A 186 25.06 18.76 21.87
N GLY A 187 24.98 20.09 21.65
CA GLY A 187 26.08 20.88 21.08
C GLY A 187 26.16 20.83 19.54
N HIS A 188 25.27 20.09 18.88
CA HIS A 188 25.19 19.97 17.42
C HIS A 188 23.76 19.73 16.96
N VAL A 189 23.55 19.58 15.64
CA VAL A 189 22.26 19.16 15.08
C VAL A 189 21.91 17.77 15.61
N PRO A 190 20.65 17.48 15.99
CA PRO A 190 20.30 16.19 16.60
C PRO A 190 20.55 15.01 15.66
N ARG A 191 21.10 13.93 16.20
CA ARG A 191 21.22 12.62 15.57
C ARG A 191 20.08 11.71 16.02
N VAL A 192 19.22 11.30 15.08
CA VAL A 192 18.02 10.49 15.38
C VAL A 192 18.11 9.15 14.68
N GLY A 193 18.14 8.07 15.47
CA GLY A 193 18.26 6.71 14.99
C GLY A 193 16.96 5.90 15.11
N ASP A 194 16.74 4.99 14.14
CA ASP A 194 15.75 3.91 14.22
C ASP A 194 16.36 2.60 13.68
N ALA A 195 16.52 1.60 14.54
CA ALA A 195 17.10 0.32 14.15
C ALA A 195 16.09 -0.75 13.71
N PHE A 196 14.81 -0.37 13.59
CA PHE A 196 13.72 -1.18 13.04
C PHE A 196 12.93 -0.34 12.02
N CYS A 197 13.64 0.31 11.10
CA CYS A 197 13.10 1.44 10.34
C CYS A 197 11.95 1.06 9.40
N GLY A 198 11.92 -0.17 8.90
CA GLY A 198 10.81 -0.76 8.17
C GLY A 198 10.27 0.12 7.04
N GLY A 199 9.13 0.77 7.27
CA GLY A 199 8.48 1.62 6.27
C GLY A 199 9.04 3.04 6.15
N GLY A 200 10.04 3.38 6.97
CA GLY A 200 10.84 4.60 6.90
C GLY A 200 10.30 5.83 7.62
N SER A 201 9.19 5.72 8.36
CA SER A 201 8.52 6.90 8.96
C SER A 201 9.44 7.72 9.86
N ILE A 202 10.26 7.07 10.68
CA ILE A 202 11.08 7.75 11.68
C ILE A 202 12.28 8.46 11.02
N PRO A 203 13.15 7.76 10.26
CA PRO A 203 14.24 8.43 9.54
C PRO A 203 13.77 9.50 8.57
N PHE A 204 12.63 9.28 7.88
CA PHE A 204 12.07 10.25 6.96
C PHE A 204 11.68 11.56 7.67
N GLU A 205 10.92 11.48 8.76
CA GLU A 205 10.47 12.68 9.46
C GLU A 205 11.63 13.38 10.19
N ALA A 206 12.58 12.63 10.73
CA ALA A 206 13.81 13.19 11.29
C ALA A 206 14.58 13.99 10.22
N THR A 207 14.70 13.45 9.01
CA THR A 207 15.35 14.17 7.91
C THR A 207 14.57 15.42 7.52
N LEU A 208 13.24 15.37 7.45
CA LEU A 208 12.41 16.56 7.16
C LEU A 208 12.58 17.67 8.21
N LEU A 209 12.84 17.31 9.45
CA LEU A 209 13.15 18.23 10.55
C LEU A 209 14.61 18.72 10.55
N GLY A 210 15.44 18.28 9.61
CA GLY A 210 16.83 18.68 9.50
C GLY A 210 17.77 17.96 10.48
N CYS A 211 17.35 16.84 11.07
CA CYS A 211 18.23 16.00 11.90
C CYS A 211 19.23 15.21 11.03
N GLU A 212 20.36 14.83 11.61
CA GLU A 212 21.19 13.73 11.11
C GLU A 212 20.43 12.41 11.35
N ALA A 213 19.83 11.85 10.30
CA ALA A 213 18.91 10.72 10.44
C ALA A 213 19.60 9.40 10.12
N TYR A 214 19.48 8.43 11.03
CA TYR A 214 19.97 7.07 10.82
C TYR A 214 18.81 6.07 10.84
N GLY A 215 18.74 5.23 9.80
CA GLY A 215 17.84 4.10 9.76
C GLY A 215 18.60 2.80 9.58
N SER A 216 18.21 1.74 10.30
CA SER A 216 18.62 0.39 9.93
C SER A 216 17.49 -0.60 10.01
N ASP A 217 17.60 -1.63 9.18
CA ASP A 217 16.72 -2.79 9.23
C ASP A 217 17.51 -4.04 8.85
N LEU A 218 17.10 -5.18 9.40
CA LEU A 218 17.58 -6.49 8.96
C LEU A 218 16.92 -6.88 7.62
N ASN A 219 15.75 -6.35 7.33
CA ASN A 219 14.96 -6.66 6.14
C ASN A 219 15.39 -5.78 4.95
N PRO A 220 15.90 -6.36 3.84
CA PRO A 220 16.32 -5.59 2.68
C PRO A 220 15.22 -4.74 2.05
N PHE A 221 13.97 -5.22 2.08
CA PHE A 221 12.83 -4.48 1.55
C PHE A 221 12.44 -3.31 2.47
N GLY A 222 12.54 -3.48 3.79
CA GLY A 222 12.36 -2.40 4.77
C GLY A 222 13.41 -1.30 4.60
N ALA A 223 14.69 -1.68 4.53
CA ALA A 223 15.77 -0.74 4.24
C ALA A 223 15.55 -0.01 2.91
N LEU A 224 15.13 -0.72 1.85
CA LEU A 224 14.83 -0.12 0.54
C LEU A 224 13.70 0.91 0.61
N LEU A 225 12.62 0.60 1.34
CA LEU A 225 11.50 1.53 1.53
C LEU A 225 11.92 2.75 2.35
N THR A 226 12.75 2.57 3.37
CA THR A 226 13.28 3.66 4.19
C THR A 226 14.20 4.57 3.38
N TRP A 227 15.16 3.98 2.65
CA TRP A 227 16.02 4.72 1.73
C TRP A 227 15.18 5.51 0.71
N SER A 228 14.14 4.89 0.15
CA SER A 228 13.24 5.53 -0.81
C SER A 228 12.37 6.62 -0.17
N ALA A 229 11.97 6.49 1.08
CA ALA A 229 11.26 7.53 1.80
C ALA A 229 12.11 8.81 1.86
N ILE A 230 13.36 8.68 2.29
CA ILE A 230 14.30 9.79 2.41
C ILE A 230 14.63 10.35 1.03
N HIS A 231 15.12 9.52 0.11
CA HIS A 231 15.74 10.00 -1.13
C HIS A 231 14.78 10.16 -2.30
N VAL A 232 13.68 9.41 -2.36
CA VAL A 232 12.71 9.50 -3.47
C VAL A 232 11.55 10.42 -3.09
N VAL A 233 10.93 10.24 -1.92
CA VAL A 233 9.82 11.11 -1.48
C VAL A 233 10.36 12.45 -0.97
N GLY A 234 11.42 12.40 -0.17
CA GLY A 234 12.09 13.61 0.29
C GLY A 234 12.82 14.33 -0.85
N GLY A 235 13.48 13.57 -1.73
CA GLY A 235 14.44 14.05 -2.72
C GLY A 235 14.05 15.29 -3.53
N ASN A 236 15.07 15.95 -4.07
CA ASN A 236 14.90 17.14 -4.90
C ASN A 236 14.12 16.81 -6.20
N LYS A 237 13.67 17.88 -6.85
CA LYS A 237 12.84 17.78 -8.05
C LYS A 237 13.56 17.05 -9.19
N GLU A 238 14.87 17.25 -9.31
CA GLU A 238 15.72 16.67 -10.35
C GLU A 238 15.70 15.14 -10.24
N PHE A 239 16.02 14.59 -9.06
CA PHE A 239 16.04 13.16 -8.83
C PHE A 239 14.63 12.54 -8.93
N GLN A 240 13.59 13.23 -8.46
CA GLN A 240 12.20 12.76 -8.64
C GLN A 240 11.80 12.66 -10.11
N GLU A 241 12.26 13.60 -10.95
CA GLU A 241 11.99 13.54 -12.40
C GLU A 241 12.80 12.41 -13.06
N GLU A 242 14.05 12.16 -12.66
CA GLU A 242 14.83 11.00 -13.12
C GLU A 242 14.14 9.66 -12.79
N VAL A 243 13.62 9.52 -11.56
CA VAL A 243 12.85 8.33 -11.13
C VAL A 243 11.61 8.15 -12.01
N LYS A 244 10.89 9.23 -12.26
CA LYS A 244 9.70 9.23 -13.11
C LYS A 244 10.02 8.90 -14.57
N GLU A 245 11.09 9.45 -15.12
CA GLU A 245 11.58 9.13 -16.47
C GLU A 245 11.96 7.65 -16.60
N SER A 246 12.65 7.10 -15.61
CA SER A 246 12.98 5.66 -15.56
C SER A 246 11.71 4.80 -15.58
N GLN A 247 10.70 5.15 -14.77
CA GLN A 247 9.40 4.46 -14.80
C GLN A 247 8.69 4.60 -16.15
N ILE A 248 8.67 5.79 -16.74
CA ILE A 248 8.00 6.05 -18.03
C ILE A 248 8.63 5.17 -19.11
N LYS A 249 9.97 5.19 -19.21
CA LYS A 249 10.72 4.40 -20.18
C LYS A 249 10.43 2.90 -20.03
N ALA A 250 10.46 2.39 -18.80
CA ALA A 250 10.19 0.97 -18.54
C ALA A 250 8.77 0.58 -18.94
N PHE A 251 7.78 1.40 -18.58
CA PHE A 251 6.37 1.13 -18.88
C PHE A 251 6.08 1.23 -20.39
N GLU A 252 6.62 2.25 -21.08
CA GLU A 252 6.43 2.44 -22.52
C GLU A 252 7.14 1.37 -23.35
N SER A 253 8.35 0.96 -22.95
CA SER A 253 9.05 -0.15 -23.59
C SER A 253 8.26 -1.47 -23.47
N ALA A 254 7.72 -1.76 -22.29
CA ALA A 254 6.86 -2.92 -22.10
C ALA A 254 5.57 -2.79 -22.94
N ASP A 255 4.97 -1.60 -23.00
CA ASP A 255 3.76 -1.34 -23.79
C ASP A 255 3.97 -1.59 -25.29
N GLN A 256 5.06 -1.06 -25.82
CA GLN A 256 5.44 -1.23 -27.22
C GLN A 256 5.61 -2.72 -27.57
N GLN A 257 6.33 -3.48 -26.71
CA GLN A 257 6.56 -4.89 -26.95
C GLN A 257 5.27 -5.72 -26.88
N ILE A 258 4.38 -5.42 -25.93
CA ILE A 258 3.07 -6.07 -25.79
C ILE A 258 2.17 -5.79 -27.01
N ILE A 259 2.22 -4.57 -27.54
CA ILE A 259 1.52 -4.20 -28.77
C ILE A 259 2.05 -5.00 -29.96
N GLU A 260 3.37 -5.07 -30.13
CA GLU A 260 4.02 -5.82 -31.20
C GLU A 260 3.66 -7.31 -31.16
N TRP A 261 3.66 -7.91 -29.96
CA TRP A 261 3.23 -9.30 -29.80
C TRP A 261 1.73 -9.51 -30.03
N GLY A 262 0.91 -8.46 -29.96
CA GLY A 262 -0.54 -8.54 -30.16
C GLY A 262 -1.27 -9.31 -29.06
N ILE A 263 -0.66 -9.49 -27.88
CA ILE A 263 -1.18 -10.37 -26.82
C ILE A 263 -2.28 -9.73 -25.97
N GLU A 264 -2.51 -8.43 -26.11
CA GLU A 264 -3.58 -7.68 -25.40
C GLU A 264 -4.62 -7.07 -26.34
N HIS A 265 -4.50 -7.23 -27.67
CA HIS A 265 -5.41 -6.62 -28.63
C HIS A 265 -6.27 -7.68 -29.33
N ASN A 266 -7.58 -7.42 -29.44
CA ASN A 266 -8.47 -8.26 -30.23
C ASN A 266 -8.58 -7.77 -31.68
N ASN A 267 -9.25 -8.57 -32.51
CA ASN A 267 -9.52 -8.26 -33.92
C ASN A 267 -10.42 -7.03 -34.14
N GLN A 268 -11.07 -6.52 -33.08
CA GLN A 268 -11.87 -5.29 -33.11
C GLN A 268 -11.05 -4.04 -32.72
N GLY A 269 -9.74 -4.19 -32.45
CA GLY A 269 -8.87 -3.12 -31.98
C GLY A 269 -9.09 -2.75 -30.51
N TRP A 270 -9.83 -3.54 -29.75
CA TRP A 270 -9.99 -3.34 -28.30
C TRP A 270 -8.79 -3.92 -27.56
N ARG A 271 -8.49 -3.33 -26.40
CA ARG A 271 -7.38 -3.77 -25.56
C ARG A 271 -7.89 -4.38 -24.25
N ALA A 272 -7.38 -5.55 -23.88
CA ALA A 272 -7.75 -6.20 -22.62
C ALA A 272 -7.18 -5.43 -21.42
N ASP A 273 -8.00 -5.23 -20.38
CA ASP A 273 -7.57 -4.59 -19.13
C ASP A 273 -7.69 -5.51 -17.90
N ALA A 274 -8.51 -6.57 -17.97
CA ALA A 274 -8.64 -7.57 -16.91
C ALA A 274 -8.92 -8.97 -17.46
N PHE A 275 -8.36 -9.97 -16.78
CA PHE A 275 -8.43 -11.39 -17.10
C PHE A 275 -8.95 -12.14 -15.87
N LEU A 276 -10.05 -12.87 -15.99
CA LEU A 276 -10.70 -13.55 -14.87
C LEU A 276 -10.53 -15.06 -15.03
N TYR A 277 -9.94 -15.67 -14.00
CA TYR A 277 -9.56 -17.08 -13.98
C TYR A 277 -10.34 -17.84 -12.92
N CYS A 278 -10.56 -19.14 -13.16
CA CYS A 278 -11.04 -20.08 -12.17
C CYS A 278 -10.17 -21.33 -12.15
N THR A 279 -10.15 -22.02 -11.00
CA THR A 279 -9.57 -23.35 -10.89
C THR A 279 -10.58 -24.40 -11.34
N GLU A 280 -10.16 -25.47 -12.00
CA GLU A 280 -10.99 -26.63 -12.33
C GLU A 280 -10.48 -27.90 -11.65
N VAL A 281 -11.39 -28.83 -11.36
CA VAL A 281 -11.09 -30.13 -10.74
C VAL A 281 -11.90 -31.23 -11.39
N VAL A 282 -11.35 -32.44 -11.50
CA VAL A 282 -12.11 -33.61 -11.98
C VAL A 282 -12.95 -34.18 -10.84
N CYS A 283 -14.26 -34.31 -11.04
CA CYS A 283 -15.15 -34.93 -10.06
C CYS A 283 -14.80 -36.41 -9.84
N PRO A 284 -14.53 -36.88 -8.61
CA PRO A 284 -14.14 -38.26 -8.36
C PRO A 284 -15.19 -39.30 -8.78
N SER A 285 -16.49 -38.99 -8.65
CA SER A 285 -17.59 -39.90 -9.01
C SER A 285 -17.88 -39.91 -10.50
N CYS A 286 -18.29 -38.77 -11.09
CA CYS A 286 -18.73 -38.73 -12.48
C CYS A 286 -17.62 -38.40 -13.48
N LYS A 287 -16.38 -38.14 -13.04
CA LYS A 287 -15.22 -37.84 -13.91
C LYS A 287 -15.41 -36.64 -14.86
N ILE A 288 -16.32 -35.74 -14.52
CA ILE A 288 -16.52 -34.48 -15.25
C ILE A 288 -15.66 -33.40 -14.61
N THR A 289 -14.99 -32.59 -15.42
CA THR A 289 -14.22 -31.43 -14.97
C THR A 289 -15.16 -30.30 -14.55
N VAL A 290 -15.08 -29.89 -13.28
CA VAL A 290 -15.93 -28.90 -12.64
C VAL A 290 -15.12 -27.62 -12.39
N PRO A 291 -15.53 -26.46 -12.94
CA PRO A 291 -14.91 -25.19 -12.60
C PRO A 291 -15.37 -24.74 -11.22
N LEU A 292 -14.45 -24.24 -10.40
CA LEU A 292 -14.68 -23.85 -9.02
C LEU A 292 -14.99 -22.35 -8.94
N ALA A 293 -16.15 -22.01 -8.39
CA ALA A 293 -16.46 -20.64 -8.03
C ALA A 293 -17.42 -20.53 -6.85
N THR A 294 -17.23 -19.53 -6.00
CA THR A 294 -18.19 -19.22 -4.91
C THR A 294 -19.44 -18.52 -5.41
N THR A 295 -19.34 -17.83 -6.55
CA THR A 295 -20.42 -17.13 -7.24
C THR A 295 -20.07 -17.01 -8.71
N TRP A 296 -21.09 -17.02 -9.58
CA TRP A 296 -20.92 -16.73 -11.00
C TRP A 296 -21.34 -15.32 -11.39
N VAL A 297 -21.56 -14.44 -10.41
CA VAL A 297 -21.71 -13.00 -10.68
C VAL A 297 -20.35 -12.41 -11.02
N ILE A 298 -20.24 -11.74 -12.17
CA ILE A 298 -19.02 -11.03 -12.59
C ILE A 298 -19.14 -9.54 -12.27
N GLY A 299 -20.27 -8.92 -12.59
CA GLY A 299 -20.47 -7.50 -12.41
C GLY A 299 -21.94 -7.18 -12.14
N PRO A 300 -22.37 -7.03 -10.88
CA PRO A 300 -23.78 -6.78 -10.60
C PRO A 300 -24.25 -5.42 -11.13
N THR A 301 -23.38 -4.41 -11.12
CA THR A 301 -23.69 -3.07 -11.63
C THR A 301 -23.74 -3.05 -13.14
N SER A 302 -22.80 -3.72 -13.81
CA SER A 302 -22.76 -3.87 -15.26
C SER A 302 -23.69 -4.99 -15.77
N LYS A 303 -24.44 -5.65 -14.87
CA LYS A 303 -25.35 -6.76 -15.16
C LYS A 303 -24.69 -7.89 -15.95
N VAL A 304 -23.52 -8.32 -15.49
CA VAL A 304 -22.73 -9.40 -16.10
C VAL A 304 -22.64 -10.59 -15.18
N ILE A 305 -22.93 -11.78 -15.71
CA ILE A 305 -22.78 -13.07 -15.03
C ILE A 305 -22.04 -14.05 -15.93
N ALA A 306 -21.58 -15.15 -15.35
CA ALA A 306 -21.21 -16.37 -16.06
C ALA A 306 -22.32 -17.42 -15.88
N GLU A 307 -22.57 -18.19 -16.92
CA GLU A 307 -23.42 -19.38 -16.88
C GLU A 307 -22.59 -20.61 -17.25
N ILE A 308 -22.68 -21.66 -16.43
CA ILE A 308 -22.03 -22.93 -16.73
C ILE A 308 -23.01 -23.92 -17.34
N LYS A 309 -22.60 -24.62 -18.40
CA LYS A 309 -23.42 -25.63 -19.08
C LYS A 309 -22.61 -26.90 -19.28
N LEU A 310 -23.24 -28.06 -18.99
CA LEU A 310 -22.58 -29.35 -19.18
C LEU A 310 -22.32 -29.57 -20.67
N ASN A 311 -21.08 -29.91 -20.99
CA ASN A 311 -20.67 -30.42 -22.28
C ASN A 311 -20.40 -31.92 -22.13
N GLU A 312 -21.34 -32.75 -22.57
CA GLU A 312 -21.26 -34.21 -22.43
C GLU A 312 -20.12 -34.81 -23.26
N GLU A 313 -19.88 -34.29 -24.47
CA GLU A 313 -18.83 -34.75 -25.38
C GLU A 313 -17.43 -34.56 -24.77
N LYS A 314 -17.17 -33.37 -24.21
CA LYS A 314 -15.87 -33.02 -23.62
C LYS A 314 -15.77 -33.34 -22.12
N ARG A 315 -16.83 -33.88 -21.53
CA ARG A 315 -16.95 -34.19 -20.09
C ARG A 315 -16.51 -33.02 -19.19
N ASN A 316 -16.92 -31.80 -19.53
CA ASN A 316 -16.60 -30.60 -18.77
C ASN A 316 -17.79 -29.61 -18.76
N PHE A 317 -17.61 -28.42 -18.21
CA PHE A 317 -18.58 -27.34 -18.32
C PHE A 317 -18.06 -26.23 -19.24
N THR A 318 -18.90 -25.75 -20.17
CA THR A 318 -18.65 -24.45 -20.82
C THR A 318 -18.95 -23.33 -19.83
N ILE A 319 -18.31 -22.18 -19.99
CA ILE A 319 -18.54 -20.98 -19.17
C ILE A 319 -18.86 -19.84 -20.14
N ASP A 320 -20.13 -19.43 -20.18
CA ASP A 320 -20.62 -18.37 -21.06
C ASP A 320 -20.81 -17.08 -20.27
N VAL A 321 -20.20 -15.98 -20.71
CA VAL A 321 -20.38 -14.66 -20.13
C VAL A 321 -21.63 -14.01 -20.70
N VAL A 322 -22.64 -13.82 -19.87
CA VAL A 322 -23.92 -13.20 -20.21
C VAL A 322 -23.89 -11.73 -19.79
N ASN A 323 -24.10 -10.84 -20.77
CA ASN A 323 -24.23 -9.40 -20.56
C ASN A 323 -25.71 -9.02 -20.46
N ASN A 324 -26.02 -7.89 -19.81
CA ASN A 324 -27.39 -7.41 -19.59
C ASN A 324 -28.30 -8.41 -18.84
N ALA A 325 -27.73 -9.16 -17.89
CA ALA A 325 -28.46 -10.13 -17.08
C ALA A 325 -29.62 -9.49 -16.30
N THR A 326 -30.74 -10.21 -16.22
CA THR A 326 -31.89 -9.80 -15.41
C THR A 326 -31.60 -9.94 -13.92
N SER A 327 -32.37 -9.26 -13.07
CA SER A 327 -32.26 -9.39 -11.61
C SER A 327 -32.42 -10.84 -11.13
N GLU A 328 -33.26 -11.63 -11.81
CA GLU A 328 -33.46 -13.05 -11.53
C GLU A 328 -32.24 -13.90 -11.91
N GLN A 329 -31.65 -13.66 -13.09
CA GLN A 329 -30.41 -14.30 -13.51
C GLN A 329 -29.26 -13.99 -12.54
N ILE A 330 -29.12 -12.74 -12.09
CA ILE A 330 -28.12 -12.34 -11.09
C ILE A 330 -28.35 -13.07 -9.76
N LYS A 331 -29.60 -13.17 -9.30
CA LYS A 331 -29.96 -13.91 -8.07
C LYS A 331 -29.58 -15.38 -8.19
N LYS A 332 -29.86 -16.01 -9.33
CA LYS A 332 -29.49 -17.41 -9.62
C LYS A 332 -27.97 -17.59 -9.65
N ALA A 333 -27.25 -16.72 -10.34
CA ALA A 333 -25.78 -16.75 -10.45
C ALA A 333 -25.08 -16.62 -9.09
N LYS A 334 -25.69 -15.89 -8.15
CA LYS A 334 -25.18 -15.72 -6.79
C LYS A 334 -25.23 -17.02 -5.96
N SER A 335 -26.20 -17.90 -6.23
CA SER A 335 -26.37 -19.17 -5.52
C SER A 335 -25.93 -20.41 -6.30
N SER A 336 -25.53 -20.26 -7.57
CA SER A 336 -25.11 -21.38 -8.43
C SER A 336 -23.59 -21.65 -8.40
N GLY A 337 -22.87 -21.07 -7.43
CA GLY A 337 -21.46 -21.37 -7.20
C GLY A 337 -21.24 -22.86 -6.95
N THR A 338 -20.15 -23.40 -7.50
CA THR A 338 -19.73 -24.80 -7.35
C THR A 338 -18.84 -25.03 -6.13
N LEU A 339 -18.46 -23.96 -5.42
CA LEU A 339 -17.64 -24.00 -4.22
C LEU A 339 -18.35 -23.27 -3.07
N SER A 340 -18.57 -23.96 -1.96
CA SER A 340 -19.15 -23.38 -0.74
C SER A 340 -18.61 -24.06 0.50
N ASN A 341 -18.30 -23.29 1.55
CA ASN A 341 -17.80 -23.80 2.85
C ASN A 341 -16.64 -24.80 2.72
N GLY A 342 -15.69 -24.54 1.81
CA GLY A 342 -14.53 -25.42 1.58
C GLY A 342 -14.85 -26.76 0.92
N LYS A 343 -16.04 -26.89 0.30
CA LYS A 343 -16.47 -28.07 -0.44
C LYS A 343 -16.84 -27.71 -1.87
N MET A 344 -16.41 -28.53 -2.82
CA MET A 344 -16.91 -28.53 -4.18
C MET A 344 -18.22 -29.31 -4.23
N ARG A 345 -19.25 -28.75 -4.85
CA ARG A 345 -20.49 -29.44 -5.22
C ARG A 345 -20.52 -29.64 -6.72
N CYS A 346 -20.56 -30.89 -7.17
CA CYS A 346 -20.58 -31.21 -8.60
C CYS A 346 -21.98 -30.94 -9.17
N PRO A 347 -22.16 -30.04 -10.16
CA PRO A 347 -23.48 -29.77 -10.74
C PRO A 347 -24.06 -30.94 -11.55
N SER A 348 -23.22 -31.87 -12.01
CA SER A 348 -23.66 -33.02 -12.81
C SER A 348 -24.20 -34.17 -11.97
N CYS A 349 -23.49 -34.57 -10.91
CA CYS A 349 -23.90 -35.71 -10.06
C CYS A 349 -24.45 -35.32 -8.68
N GLY A 350 -24.39 -34.03 -8.31
CA GLY A 350 -24.90 -33.52 -7.03
C GLY A 350 -24.03 -33.82 -5.80
N MET A 351 -22.93 -34.57 -5.95
CA MET A 351 -22.05 -34.96 -4.84
C MET A 351 -21.17 -33.82 -4.36
N ASP A 352 -20.91 -33.81 -3.05
CA ASP A 352 -20.03 -32.86 -2.37
C ASP A 352 -18.67 -33.49 -2.03
N TYR A 353 -17.59 -32.76 -2.24
CA TYR A 353 -16.23 -33.16 -1.89
C TYR A 353 -15.51 -32.06 -1.13
N SER A 354 -14.88 -32.37 0.00
CA SER A 354 -14.00 -31.42 0.67
C SER A 354 -12.77 -31.13 -0.18
N LEU A 355 -12.26 -29.91 -0.11
CA LEU A 355 -11.02 -29.54 -0.80
C LEU A 355 -9.82 -30.39 -0.33
N SER A 356 -9.75 -30.73 0.95
CA SER A 356 -8.73 -31.65 1.48
C SER A 356 -8.83 -33.05 0.89
N GLY A 357 -10.06 -33.56 0.70
CA GLY A 357 -10.30 -34.85 0.06
C GLY A 357 -9.91 -34.84 -1.42
N LEU A 358 -10.20 -33.75 -2.14
CA LEU A 358 -9.79 -33.58 -3.55
C LEU A 358 -8.27 -33.51 -3.70
N ARG A 359 -7.59 -32.80 -2.79
CA ARG A 359 -6.11 -32.77 -2.75
C ARG A 359 -5.49 -34.11 -2.38
N GLY A 360 -6.25 -35.02 -1.79
CA GLY A 360 -5.74 -36.29 -1.29
C GLY A 360 -4.96 -36.17 0.01
N ASP A 361 -5.28 -35.18 0.84
CA ASP A 361 -4.65 -34.98 2.16
C ASP A 361 -4.96 -36.17 3.09
N ARG A 362 -3.95 -36.67 3.80
CA ARG A 362 -4.06 -37.84 4.70
C ARG A 362 -3.49 -37.53 6.08
N GLN A 363 -4.03 -38.19 7.11
CA GLN A 363 -3.43 -38.16 8.45
C GLN A 363 -2.23 -39.10 8.50
N GLY A 364 -1.09 -38.60 8.97
CA GLY A 364 0.12 -39.38 9.23
C GLY A 364 0.12 -40.06 10.60
N GLU A 365 1.10 -40.93 10.84
CA GLU A 365 1.21 -41.76 12.05
C GLU A 365 1.36 -40.96 13.36
N LYS A 366 1.77 -39.69 13.28
CA LYS A 366 1.96 -38.79 14.43
C LYS A 366 0.94 -37.63 14.48
N GLY A 367 -0.18 -37.76 13.76
CA GLY A 367 -1.22 -36.70 13.69
C GLY A 367 -0.83 -35.49 12.81
N ASN A 368 0.29 -35.57 12.08
CA ASN A 368 0.66 -34.58 11.08
C ASN A 368 -0.07 -34.85 9.75
N THR A 369 -0.56 -33.80 9.10
CA THR A 369 -1.20 -33.94 7.78
C THR A 369 -0.14 -34.16 6.71
N LYS A 370 -0.25 -35.25 5.95
CA LYS A 370 0.49 -35.46 4.70
C LYS A 370 -0.35 -34.92 3.54
N TYR A 371 0.11 -33.82 2.94
CA TYR A 371 -0.56 -33.18 1.81
C TYR A 371 -0.41 -34.03 0.53
N GLY A 372 -1.49 -34.16 -0.24
CA GLY A 372 -1.55 -35.09 -1.39
C GLY A 372 -1.25 -34.48 -2.76
N LEU A 373 -1.02 -33.18 -2.84
CA LEU A 373 -0.70 -32.49 -4.09
C LEU A 373 0.73 -32.78 -4.56
N ARG A 374 0.92 -32.81 -5.89
CA ARG A 374 2.24 -32.72 -6.50
C ARG A 374 2.87 -31.37 -6.15
N LEU A 375 4.11 -31.38 -5.72
CA LEU A 375 4.90 -30.17 -5.58
C LEU A 375 5.43 -29.75 -6.93
N TRP A 376 5.20 -28.50 -7.30
CA TRP A 376 5.72 -27.93 -8.52
C TRP A 376 7.25 -27.86 -8.43
N THR A 377 7.90 -28.03 -9.57
CA THR A 377 9.32 -27.77 -9.82
C THR A 377 9.49 -26.33 -10.29
N ASN A 378 10.72 -25.83 -10.34
CA ASN A 378 10.97 -24.45 -10.82
C ASN A 378 10.47 -24.23 -12.26
N ASP A 379 10.50 -25.26 -13.10
CA ASP A 379 10.14 -25.18 -14.52
C ASP A 379 8.62 -25.21 -14.76
N ASP A 380 7.80 -25.45 -13.72
CA ASP A 380 6.35 -25.43 -13.83
C ASP A 380 5.82 -23.99 -13.94
N LEU A 381 5.32 -23.63 -15.13
CA LEU A 381 4.67 -22.34 -15.41
C LEU A 381 3.14 -22.42 -15.36
N SER A 382 2.61 -23.63 -15.40
CA SER A 382 1.18 -23.95 -15.43
C SER A 382 0.97 -25.35 -14.83
N PRO A 383 -0.25 -25.69 -14.37
CA PRO A 383 -0.53 -27.04 -13.89
C PRO A 383 -0.17 -28.10 -14.94
N SER A 384 0.40 -29.22 -14.48
CA SER A 384 0.57 -30.42 -15.31
C SER A 384 -0.80 -31.06 -15.56
N PRO A 385 -1.00 -31.82 -16.67
CA PRO A 385 -2.30 -32.44 -16.98
C PRO A 385 -2.88 -33.34 -15.86
N ASP A 386 -2.00 -33.95 -15.06
CA ASP A 386 -2.39 -34.83 -13.95
C ASP A 386 -2.58 -34.10 -12.61
N ASP A 387 -2.33 -32.79 -12.56
CA ASP A 387 -2.52 -32.02 -11.33
C ASP A 387 -4.01 -31.92 -10.99
N VAL A 388 -4.31 -32.04 -9.69
CA VAL A 388 -5.67 -31.96 -9.15
C VAL A 388 -6.36 -30.66 -9.55
N PHE A 389 -5.62 -29.54 -9.49
CA PHE A 389 -6.11 -28.21 -9.78
C PHE A 389 -5.58 -27.74 -11.13
N GLN A 390 -6.48 -27.64 -12.11
CA GLN A 390 -6.21 -26.99 -13.39
C GLN A 390 -6.60 -25.51 -13.32
N GLU A 391 -6.05 -24.66 -14.20
CA GLU A 391 -6.34 -23.22 -14.24
C GLU A 391 -7.00 -22.86 -15.58
N ARG A 392 -8.08 -22.07 -15.55
CA ARG A 392 -8.83 -21.67 -16.74
C ARG A 392 -9.14 -20.18 -16.76
N LEU A 393 -8.73 -19.50 -17.82
CA LEU A 393 -9.25 -18.19 -18.18
C LEU A 393 -10.70 -18.36 -18.67
N TYR A 394 -11.66 -17.67 -18.07
CA TYR A 394 -13.07 -17.80 -18.43
C TYR A 394 -13.74 -16.50 -18.87
N CYS A 395 -13.17 -15.34 -18.51
CA CYS A 395 -13.67 -14.06 -18.97
C CYS A 395 -12.54 -13.06 -19.19
N ILE A 396 -12.63 -12.29 -20.27
CA ILE A 396 -11.75 -11.14 -20.54
C ILE A 396 -12.60 -9.88 -20.57
N ARG A 397 -12.12 -8.83 -19.90
CA ARG A 397 -12.69 -7.48 -20.02
C ARG A 397 -11.89 -6.68 -21.03
N TRP A 398 -12.54 -6.40 -22.15
CA TRP A 398 -12.00 -5.61 -23.25
C TRP A 398 -12.39 -4.14 -23.10
N VAL A 399 -11.47 -3.25 -23.43
CA VAL A 399 -11.68 -1.80 -23.43
C VAL A 399 -11.70 -1.28 -24.86
N GLU A 400 -12.86 -0.77 -25.27
CA GLU A 400 -13.08 -0.05 -26.51
C GLU A 400 -12.85 1.45 -26.26
N LYS A 401 -12.03 2.10 -27.10
CA LYS A 401 -11.88 3.56 -27.11
C LYS A 401 -12.75 4.13 -28.23
N TYR A 402 -13.56 5.14 -27.91
CA TYR A 402 -14.42 5.83 -28.89
C TYR A 402 -14.42 7.33 -28.62
N TRP A 403 -14.74 8.14 -29.63
CA TRP A 403 -14.77 9.60 -29.50
C TRP A 403 -16.20 10.12 -29.46
N LYS A 404 -16.48 11.10 -28.59
CA LYS A 404 -17.80 11.74 -28.47
C LYS A 404 -17.63 13.25 -28.25
N LYS A 405 -18.52 14.06 -28.82
CA LYS A 405 -18.58 15.50 -28.50
C LYS A 405 -19.04 15.74 -27.06
N ASN A 406 -18.33 16.60 -26.33
CA ASN A 406 -18.76 17.10 -25.03
C ASN A 406 -19.81 18.22 -25.18
N HIS A 407 -20.33 18.74 -24.06
CA HIS A 407 -21.31 19.84 -24.05
C HIS A 407 -20.81 21.14 -24.72
N ARG A 408 -19.49 21.28 -24.91
CA ARG A 408 -18.83 22.41 -25.58
C ARG A 408 -18.53 22.13 -27.06
N GLY A 409 -18.93 20.97 -27.59
CA GLY A 409 -18.70 20.58 -28.98
C GLY A 409 -17.33 19.94 -29.25
N GLU A 410 -16.45 19.82 -28.25
CA GLU A 410 -15.10 19.27 -28.39
C GLU A 410 -15.14 17.74 -28.42
N MET A 411 -14.34 17.13 -29.29
CA MET A 411 -14.21 15.67 -29.35
C MET A 411 -13.38 15.18 -28.17
N ILE A 412 -14.01 14.43 -27.27
CA ILE A 412 -13.35 13.78 -26.14
C ILE A 412 -13.31 12.27 -26.32
N GLN A 413 -12.18 11.66 -25.98
CA GLN A 413 -12.05 10.21 -25.94
C GLN A 413 -12.79 9.66 -24.72
N LYS A 414 -13.58 8.61 -24.95
CA LYS A 414 -14.31 7.84 -23.95
C LYS A 414 -13.93 6.37 -24.07
N THR A 415 -14.18 5.62 -23.00
CA THR A 415 -13.94 4.18 -22.95
C THR A 415 -15.24 3.45 -22.66
N ARG A 416 -15.39 2.26 -23.24
CA ARG A 416 -16.46 1.31 -22.94
C ARG A 416 -15.84 -0.04 -22.61
N ARG A 417 -16.33 -0.69 -21.56
CA ARG A 417 -15.87 -2.01 -21.12
C ARG A 417 -16.81 -3.09 -21.63
N HIS A 418 -16.24 -4.17 -22.14
CA HIS A 418 -16.97 -5.33 -22.67
C HIS A 418 -16.46 -6.60 -22.00
N PHE A 419 -17.31 -7.26 -21.23
CA PHE A 419 -17.01 -8.58 -20.69
C PHE A 419 -17.37 -9.64 -21.73
N ARG A 420 -16.44 -10.52 -22.06
CA ARG A 420 -16.60 -11.55 -23.09
C ARG A 420 -16.18 -12.93 -22.58
N SER A 421 -16.87 -13.95 -23.06
CA SER A 421 -16.42 -15.34 -23.00
C SER A 421 -15.10 -15.48 -23.75
N VAL A 422 -14.28 -16.44 -23.32
CA VAL A 422 -12.99 -16.73 -23.94
C VAL A 422 -13.21 -17.57 -25.19
N GLY A 423 -12.82 -17.04 -26.34
CA GLY A 423 -12.87 -17.73 -27.63
C GLY A 423 -11.55 -18.39 -28.03
N THR A 424 -11.53 -19.05 -29.18
CA THR A 424 -10.34 -19.71 -29.74
C THR A 424 -9.18 -18.75 -29.96
N ASN A 425 -9.45 -17.55 -30.47
CA ASN A 425 -8.42 -16.52 -30.64
C ASN A 425 -7.82 -16.05 -29.31
N ASP A 426 -8.61 -16.05 -28.23
CA ASP A 426 -8.14 -15.67 -26.90
C ASP A 426 -7.23 -16.74 -26.32
N LEU A 427 -7.59 -18.02 -26.48
CA LEU A 427 -6.74 -19.15 -26.10
C LEU A 427 -5.42 -19.16 -26.89
N ALA A 428 -5.45 -18.88 -28.20
CA ALA A 428 -4.24 -18.75 -29.01
C ALA A 428 -3.31 -17.62 -28.52
N ARG A 429 -3.88 -16.51 -27.99
CA ARG A 429 -3.06 -15.45 -27.37
C ARG A 429 -2.45 -15.90 -26.05
N GLU A 430 -3.16 -16.64 -25.20
CA GLU A 430 -2.59 -17.18 -23.96
C GLU A 430 -1.51 -18.24 -24.24
N GLU A 431 -1.68 -19.06 -25.28
CA GLU A 431 -0.66 -20.00 -25.74
C GLU A 431 0.60 -19.27 -26.21
N LYS A 432 0.44 -18.24 -27.06
CA LYS A 432 1.54 -17.36 -27.47
C LYS A 432 2.24 -16.70 -26.28
N VAL A 433 1.49 -16.25 -25.26
CA VAL A 433 2.07 -15.70 -24.03
C VAL A 433 2.94 -16.72 -23.31
N LEU A 434 2.46 -17.96 -23.19
CA LEU A 434 3.23 -19.04 -22.55
C LEU A 434 4.49 -19.37 -23.34
N GLU A 435 4.42 -19.43 -24.67
CA GLU A 435 5.59 -19.65 -25.54
C GLU A 435 6.63 -18.54 -25.36
N LEU A 436 6.21 -17.27 -25.44
CA LEU A 436 7.08 -16.11 -25.24
C LEU A 436 7.74 -16.11 -23.85
N LEU A 437 7.00 -16.52 -22.80
CA LEU A 437 7.58 -16.66 -21.48
C LEU A 437 8.61 -17.79 -21.44
N LYS A 438 8.28 -18.97 -21.97
CA LYS A 438 9.18 -20.14 -22.00
C LYS A 438 10.51 -19.83 -22.70
N GLU A 439 10.47 -19.14 -23.83
CA GLU A 439 11.67 -18.69 -24.57
C GLU A 439 12.63 -17.88 -23.70
N ARG A 440 12.10 -17.15 -22.72
CA ARG A 440 12.83 -16.18 -21.90
C ARG A 440 13.05 -16.65 -20.47
N PHE A 441 12.36 -17.71 -20.03
CA PHE A 441 12.18 -18.04 -18.62
C PHE A 441 13.50 -18.21 -17.88
N ALA A 442 14.39 -19.06 -18.38
CA ALA A 442 15.69 -19.31 -17.76
C ALA A 442 16.58 -18.05 -17.73
N ASP A 443 16.70 -17.33 -18.86
CA ASP A 443 17.48 -16.09 -18.97
C ASP A 443 16.94 -14.98 -18.04
N TRP A 444 15.62 -14.85 -17.94
CA TRP A 444 14.97 -13.86 -17.10
C TRP A 444 15.09 -14.20 -15.62
N GLN A 445 14.99 -15.48 -15.25
CA GLN A 445 15.29 -15.90 -13.88
C GLN A 445 16.75 -15.62 -13.54
N GLU A 446 17.69 -15.96 -14.42
CA GLU A 446 19.13 -15.72 -14.23
C GLU A 446 19.42 -14.23 -13.99
N LYS A 447 18.88 -13.37 -14.84
CA LYS A 447 19.01 -11.90 -14.77
C LYS A 447 18.19 -11.23 -13.65
N GLY A 448 17.24 -11.96 -13.06
CA GLY A 448 16.39 -11.49 -11.97
C GLY A 448 15.15 -10.71 -12.42
N PHE A 449 14.82 -10.71 -13.71
CA PHE A 449 13.62 -10.04 -14.22
C PHE A 449 12.33 -10.70 -13.76
N ILE A 450 12.38 -11.98 -13.41
CA ILE A 450 11.30 -12.73 -12.77
C ILE A 450 11.84 -13.53 -11.58
N PRO A 451 11.00 -13.87 -10.59
CA PRO A 451 11.46 -14.61 -9.41
C PRO A 451 11.96 -16.01 -9.76
N SER A 452 12.99 -16.44 -9.04
CA SER A 452 13.53 -17.81 -9.10
C SER A 452 13.68 -18.47 -7.73
N ARG A 453 13.51 -17.70 -6.65
CA ARG A 453 13.68 -18.17 -5.28
C ARG A 453 12.57 -19.14 -4.88
N ALA A 454 12.96 -20.22 -4.21
CA ALA A 454 12.04 -21.16 -3.56
C ALA A 454 11.35 -20.50 -2.36
N ILE A 455 10.12 -20.92 -2.07
CA ILE A 455 9.37 -20.45 -0.91
C ILE A 455 9.88 -21.22 0.32
N GLU A 456 10.44 -20.49 1.27
CA GLU A 456 10.81 -21.04 2.57
C GLU A 456 9.56 -21.32 3.40
N ARG A 457 9.54 -22.47 4.09
CA ARG A 457 8.40 -22.89 4.91
C ARG A 457 8.31 -22.04 6.17
N GLY A 458 7.10 -21.57 6.45
CA GLY A 458 6.79 -20.65 7.54
C GLY A 458 5.29 -20.60 7.79
N TYR A 459 4.84 -19.73 8.70
CA TYR A 459 3.45 -19.66 9.12
C TYR A 459 2.49 -19.30 7.96
N ASN A 460 2.78 -18.23 7.21
CA ASN A 460 2.01 -17.79 6.06
C ASN A 460 2.47 -18.50 4.77
N THR A 461 3.76 -18.80 4.63
CA THR A 461 4.35 -19.34 3.39
C THR A 461 4.11 -20.84 3.18
N ASP A 462 3.74 -21.60 4.21
CA ASP A 462 3.28 -22.99 4.02
C ASP A 462 1.94 -23.08 3.28
N GLN A 463 1.14 -22.02 3.32
CA GLN A 463 -0.20 -22.01 2.72
C GLN A 463 -0.17 -22.24 1.19
N PRO A 464 0.59 -21.47 0.38
CA PRO A 464 0.79 -21.75 -1.05
C PRO A 464 1.24 -23.18 -1.35
N ILE A 465 2.19 -23.70 -0.57
CA ILE A 465 2.78 -25.03 -0.78
C ILE A 465 1.73 -26.11 -0.56
N ARG A 466 1.03 -26.08 0.57
CA ARG A 466 0.09 -27.14 0.95
C ARG A 466 -1.25 -27.09 0.21
N GLU A 467 -1.72 -25.90 -0.16
CA GLU A 467 -3.03 -25.72 -0.79
C GLU A 467 -2.97 -25.77 -2.32
N ARG A 468 -1.79 -25.52 -2.92
CA ARG A 468 -1.60 -25.47 -4.38
C ARG A 468 -0.40 -26.25 -4.92
N GLY A 469 0.51 -26.71 -4.06
CA GLY A 469 1.77 -27.32 -4.52
C GLY A 469 2.81 -26.31 -4.98
N TRP A 470 2.57 -25.01 -4.80
CA TRP A 470 3.46 -23.95 -5.27
C TRP A 470 4.70 -23.84 -4.38
N THR A 471 5.86 -24.13 -4.94
CA THR A 471 7.15 -24.17 -4.23
C THR A 471 8.08 -22.98 -4.49
N HIS A 472 7.77 -22.11 -5.45
CA HIS A 472 8.60 -20.96 -5.86
C HIS A 472 7.73 -19.71 -5.99
N TRP A 473 8.34 -18.54 -5.78
CA TRP A 473 7.60 -17.26 -5.76
C TRP A 473 6.96 -16.90 -7.10
N HIS A 474 7.53 -17.33 -8.25
CA HIS A 474 6.92 -17.09 -9.57
C HIS A 474 5.63 -17.88 -9.79
N HIS A 475 5.40 -18.99 -9.06
CA HIS A 475 4.16 -19.78 -9.19
C HIS A 475 2.90 -19.02 -8.75
N LEU A 476 3.06 -17.96 -7.96
CA LEU A 476 1.98 -17.07 -7.52
C LEU A 476 1.50 -16.13 -8.64
N PHE A 477 2.05 -16.23 -9.86
CA PHE A 477 1.72 -15.40 -11.01
C PHE A 477 1.34 -16.27 -12.21
N THR A 478 0.41 -15.81 -13.04
CA THR A 478 0.11 -16.45 -14.32
C THR A 478 1.25 -16.20 -15.32
N PRO A 479 1.38 -17.00 -16.40
CA PRO A 479 2.35 -16.74 -17.45
C PRO A 479 2.28 -15.31 -18.01
N ARG A 480 1.06 -14.78 -18.17
CA ARG A 480 0.83 -13.40 -18.59
C ARG A 480 1.38 -12.37 -17.59
N GLN A 481 1.11 -12.56 -16.31
CA GLN A 481 1.61 -11.66 -15.26
C GLN A 481 3.14 -11.67 -15.23
N LEU A 482 3.77 -12.85 -15.25
CA LEU A 482 5.23 -12.98 -15.31
C LEU A 482 5.83 -12.31 -16.54
N LEU A 483 5.22 -12.52 -17.71
CA LEU A 483 5.70 -11.92 -18.96
C LEU A 483 5.62 -10.39 -18.93
N VAL A 484 4.48 -9.83 -18.46
CA VAL A 484 4.27 -8.38 -18.40
C VAL A 484 5.17 -7.73 -17.35
N HIS A 485 5.28 -8.31 -16.15
CA HIS A 485 6.12 -7.76 -15.08
C HIS A 485 7.60 -7.90 -15.43
N GLY A 486 8.00 -9.03 -16.05
CA GLY A 486 9.37 -9.26 -16.51
C GLY A 486 9.79 -8.29 -17.61
N LEU A 487 8.90 -7.89 -18.53
CA LEU A 487 9.19 -6.83 -19.52
C LEU A 487 9.49 -5.48 -18.87
N ILE A 488 8.74 -5.12 -17.83
CA ILE A 488 8.99 -3.89 -17.07
C ILE A 488 10.34 -4.01 -16.36
N SER A 489 10.60 -5.15 -15.70
CA SER A 489 11.84 -5.41 -14.98
C SER A 489 13.07 -5.42 -15.90
N GLN A 490 12.94 -5.92 -17.13
CA GLN A 490 14.01 -5.94 -18.13
C GLN A 490 14.59 -4.55 -18.46
N SER A 491 13.81 -3.49 -18.24
CA SER A 491 14.26 -2.11 -18.46
C SER A 491 15.23 -1.61 -17.40
N PHE A 492 15.42 -2.33 -16.29
CA PHE A 492 16.35 -1.98 -15.21
C PHE A 492 17.81 -1.96 -15.70
N GLN A 493 18.49 -0.82 -15.50
CA GLN A 493 19.89 -0.60 -15.90
C GLN A 493 20.82 -0.35 -14.72
N ALA A 494 20.35 -0.55 -13.48
CA ALA A 494 21.09 -0.29 -12.25
C ALA A 494 21.50 1.18 -12.05
N LYS A 495 20.74 2.12 -12.60
CA LYS A 495 20.84 3.53 -12.19
C LYS A 495 20.13 3.71 -10.85
N LYS A 496 20.58 4.65 -10.02
CA LYS A 496 19.92 4.94 -8.73
C LYS A 496 18.43 5.29 -8.92
N ALA A 497 18.09 6.01 -9.98
CA ALA A 497 16.71 6.33 -10.37
C ALA A 497 15.83 5.11 -10.72
N ASP A 498 16.44 3.97 -11.10
CA ASP A 498 15.71 2.73 -11.41
C ASP A 498 15.06 2.11 -10.16
N ILE A 499 15.34 2.65 -8.97
CA ILE A 499 14.56 2.37 -7.76
C ILE A 499 13.05 2.55 -7.99
N GLY A 500 12.65 3.51 -8.85
CA GLY A 500 11.25 3.70 -9.24
C GLY A 500 10.66 2.48 -9.94
N ILE A 501 11.44 1.79 -10.76
CA ILE A 501 11.01 0.54 -11.42
C ILE A 501 10.79 -0.54 -10.34
N LEU A 502 11.72 -0.69 -9.40
CA LEU A 502 11.63 -1.69 -8.33
C LEU A 502 10.40 -1.46 -7.44
N LEU A 503 10.20 -0.22 -6.97
CA LEU A 503 9.03 0.17 -6.16
C LEU A 503 7.72 -0.03 -6.96
N GLY A 504 7.73 0.33 -8.25
CA GLY A 504 6.63 0.10 -9.16
C GLY A 504 6.29 -1.40 -9.31
N LEU A 505 7.32 -2.25 -9.45
CA LEU A 505 7.19 -3.71 -9.49
C LEU A 505 6.54 -4.23 -8.20
N SER A 506 7.04 -3.84 -7.01
CA SER A 506 6.40 -4.25 -5.74
C SER A 506 4.92 -3.87 -5.68
N LYS A 507 4.58 -2.65 -6.11
CA LYS A 507 3.19 -2.19 -6.12
C LYS A 507 2.33 -3.00 -7.08
N ILE A 508 2.80 -3.29 -8.29
CA ILE A 508 2.01 -4.09 -9.23
C ILE A 508 1.91 -5.55 -8.79
N SER A 509 2.95 -6.14 -8.19
CA SER A 509 2.91 -7.52 -7.69
C SER A 509 1.86 -7.70 -6.58
N ASP A 510 1.68 -6.73 -5.67
CA ASP A 510 0.59 -6.77 -4.68
C ASP A 510 -0.79 -6.72 -5.37
N TRP A 511 -0.92 -6.04 -6.51
CA TRP A 511 -2.20 -5.82 -7.19
C TRP A 511 -2.45 -6.70 -8.42
N ASP A 512 -1.55 -7.61 -8.76
CA ASP A 512 -1.58 -8.42 -9.97
C ASP A 512 -0.84 -9.76 -9.81
N SER A 513 -1.38 -10.61 -8.93
CA SER A 513 -0.94 -12.00 -8.73
C SER A 513 -2.14 -12.95 -8.82
N LYS A 514 -1.92 -14.26 -8.78
CA LYS A 514 -2.98 -15.28 -8.62
C LYS A 514 -3.71 -15.17 -7.27
N LEU A 515 -3.20 -14.37 -6.33
CA LEU A 515 -3.80 -14.13 -5.02
C LEU A 515 -4.72 -12.90 -5.03
N CYS A 516 -4.85 -12.21 -6.16
CA CYS A 516 -5.73 -11.06 -6.33
C CYS A 516 -7.15 -11.50 -6.70
N ARG A 517 -8.12 -11.16 -5.86
CA ARG A 517 -9.53 -11.51 -6.10
C ARG A 517 -10.24 -10.48 -6.98
N TRP A 518 -11.19 -10.95 -7.78
CA TRP A 518 -12.17 -10.09 -8.43
C TRP A 518 -13.28 -9.69 -7.46
N GLY A 519 -13.45 -8.40 -7.21
CA GLY A 519 -14.48 -7.84 -6.35
C GLY A 519 -15.79 -7.58 -7.08
N VAL A 520 -16.90 -8.02 -6.49
CA VAL A 520 -18.28 -7.82 -6.98
C VAL A 520 -19.12 -6.93 -6.05
N GLY A 521 -18.48 -6.21 -5.13
CA GLY A 521 -19.14 -5.39 -4.11
C GLY A 521 -19.65 -4.04 -4.60
N ALA A 522 -20.47 -3.37 -3.78
CA ALA A 522 -21.22 -2.14 -4.09
C ALA A 522 -20.38 -0.94 -4.59
N ALA A 523 -19.05 -0.98 -4.45
CA ALA A 523 -18.17 0.15 -4.75
C ALA A 523 -17.21 -0.05 -5.94
N ARG A 524 -17.08 -1.23 -6.58
CA ARG A 524 -16.36 -1.44 -7.86
C ARG A 524 -16.37 -2.90 -8.35
N GLU A 525 -16.48 -3.07 -9.67
CA GLU A 525 -16.03 -4.24 -10.45
C GLU A 525 -14.52 -4.15 -10.70
N SER A 526 -13.75 -4.49 -9.67
CA SER A 526 -12.30 -4.30 -9.65
C SER A 526 -11.55 -5.41 -8.92
N ILE A 527 -10.27 -5.52 -9.23
CA ILE A 527 -9.34 -6.45 -8.59
C ILE A 527 -8.93 -5.88 -7.23
N ALA A 528 -8.91 -6.71 -6.19
CA ALA A 528 -8.35 -6.38 -4.88
C ALA A 528 -6.95 -7.00 -4.72
N GLN A 529 -6.13 -6.35 -3.91
CA GLN A 529 -4.74 -6.70 -3.67
C GLN A 529 -4.56 -8.03 -2.94
N THR A 530 -3.38 -8.63 -3.11
CA THR A 530 -2.89 -9.87 -2.51
C THR A 530 -3.01 -9.81 -0.99
N PHE A 531 -2.47 -8.76 -0.37
CA PHE A 531 -2.43 -8.63 1.10
C PHE A 531 -3.63 -7.88 1.69
N TYR A 532 -4.86 -8.16 1.23
CA TYR A 532 -6.06 -7.52 1.78
C TYR A 532 -6.32 -7.87 3.26
N ASN A 533 -5.85 -9.02 3.73
CA ASN A 533 -5.90 -9.51 5.11
C ASN A 533 -4.53 -10.02 5.60
N GLN A 534 -3.43 -9.57 4.98
CA GLN A 534 -2.05 -9.88 5.41
C GLN A 534 -1.66 -11.37 5.34
N ALA A 535 -2.19 -12.11 4.35
CA ALA A 535 -1.92 -13.54 4.15
C ALA A 535 -1.82 -13.92 2.67
N PHE A 536 -1.23 -15.09 2.38
CA PHE A 536 -1.13 -15.65 1.03
C PHE A 536 -2.34 -16.53 0.66
N ASN A 537 -3.53 -15.91 0.59
CA ASN A 537 -4.79 -16.63 0.36
C ASN A 537 -4.81 -17.31 -1.02
N THR A 538 -4.81 -18.65 -1.07
CA THR A 538 -4.87 -19.39 -2.34
C THR A 538 -6.30 -19.40 -2.92
N LEU A 539 -6.57 -18.48 -3.84
CA LEU A 539 -7.91 -18.28 -4.39
C LEU A 539 -8.27 -19.32 -5.46
N TYR A 540 -9.55 -19.69 -5.56
CA TYR A 540 -10.10 -20.53 -6.64
C TYR A 540 -10.69 -19.71 -7.79
N ASN A 541 -10.96 -18.41 -7.55
CA ASN A 541 -11.21 -17.42 -8.57
C ASN A 541 -10.30 -16.23 -8.31
N TYR A 542 -9.54 -15.85 -9.32
CA TYR A 542 -8.60 -14.74 -9.23
C TYR A 542 -8.64 -13.95 -10.54
N ALA A 543 -8.02 -12.78 -10.52
CA ALA A 543 -7.99 -11.91 -11.67
C ALA A 543 -6.60 -11.31 -11.87
N GLY A 544 -6.19 -11.25 -13.15
CA GLY A 544 -5.00 -10.55 -13.60
C GLY A 544 -5.34 -9.24 -14.30
N LYS A 545 -4.39 -8.33 -14.33
CA LYS A 545 -4.47 -7.04 -15.00
C LYS A 545 -3.74 -7.09 -16.34
N GLY A 546 -4.32 -6.45 -17.36
CA GLY A 546 -3.54 -6.03 -18.51
C GLY A 546 -2.68 -4.80 -18.16
N LEU A 547 -1.63 -4.53 -18.95
CA LEU A 547 -0.69 -3.45 -18.68
C LEU A 547 -1.40 -2.10 -18.50
N SER A 548 -2.43 -1.82 -19.30
CA SER A 548 -3.20 -0.58 -19.21
C SER A 548 -3.82 -0.33 -17.83
N LEU A 549 -4.22 -1.37 -17.10
CA LEU A 549 -4.80 -1.28 -15.75
C LEU A 549 -3.73 -1.23 -14.65
N LEU A 550 -2.48 -1.58 -14.97
CA LEU A 550 -1.33 -1.46 -14.08
C LEU A 550 -0.81 -0.02 -13.98
N LYS A 551 -1.06 0.83 -14.99
CA LYS A 551 -0.58 2.21 -15.06
C LYS A 551 -0.80 3.00 -13.75
N GLY A 552 -2.02 2.98 -13.21
CA GLY A 552 -2.34 3.72 -11.99
C GLY A 552 -1.71 3.17 -10.71
N THR A 553 -1.13 1.97 -10.75
CA THR A 553 -0.46 1.32 -9.62
C THR A 553 1.06 1.42 -9.74
N PHE A 554 1.61 1.29 -10.95
CA PHE A 554 3.05 1.28 -11.21
C PHE A 554 3.72 2.63 -10.89
N PHE A 555 3.18 3.73 -11.41
CA PHE A 555 3.80 5.05 -11.24
C PHE A 555 3.74 5.52 -9.79
N LEU A 556 4.85 6.11 -9.32
CA LEU A 556 4.91 6.79 -8.03
C LEU A 556 4.26 8.18 -8.17
N ASN A 557 3.51 8.58 -7.14
CA ASN A 557 2.99 9.95 -7.04
C ASN A 557 3.89 10.73 -6.09
N LEU A 558 4.90 11.38 -6.65
CA LEU A 558 5.91 12.13 -5.89
C LEU A 558 5.52 13.61 -5.83
N GLN A 559 5.79 14.22 -4.67
CA GLN A 559 5.66 15.66 -4.46
C GLN A 559 6.99 16.11 -3.82
N PRO A 560 7.75 17.02 -4.44
CA PRO A 560 9.06 17.40 -3.93
C PRO A 560 8.94 18.09 -2.58
N LYS A 561 9.86 17.76 -1.66
CA LYS A 561 9.95 18.38 -0.33
C LYS A 561 11.16 19.30 -0.16
N ASN A 562 12.09 19.33 -1.11
CA ASN A 562 13.25 20.24 -1.18
C ASN A 562 14.03 20.36 0.14
N VAL A 563 14.33 19.23 0.79
CA VAL A 563 15.20 19.19 1.98
C VAL A 563 16.60 18.75 1.56
N ASP A 564 17.62 19.04 2.37
CA ASP A 564 18.96 18.49 2.22
C ASP A 564 19.01 17.09 2.84
N PHE A 565 19.32 16.08 2.03
CA PHE A 565 19.28 14.66 2.43
C PHE A 565 20.67 14.04 2.60
N ASP A 566 21.74 14.83 2.47
CA ASP A 566 23.12 14.35 2.61
C ASP A 566 23.47 13.98 4.06
N LEU A 567 22.61 14.33 5.02
CA LEU A 567 22.74 14.03 6.46
C LEU A 567 22.09 12.71 6.88
N SER A 568 21.59 11.91 5.94
CA SER A 568 20.83 10.70 6.25
C SER A 568 21.51 9.42 5.77
N ASP A 569 21.51 8.40 6.63
CA ASP A 569 22.15 7.11 6.36
C ASP A 569 21.17 5.96 6.59
N VAL A 570 21.24 4.94 5.72
CA VAL A 570 20.39 3.74 5.81
C VAL A 570 21.25 2.49 5.67
N GLU A 571 21.30 1.68 6.72
CA GLU A 571 22.10 0.46 6.76
C GLU A 571 21.26 -0.81 6.83
N LEU A 572 21.73 -1.85 6.16
CA LEU A 572 21.21 -3.21 6.29
C LEU A 572 21.99 -3.94 7.38
N ILE A 573 21.52 -3.87 8.63
CA ILE A 573 22.22 -4.44 9.78
C ILE A 573 21.24 -4.85 10.89
N ASP A 574 21.64 -5.85 11.67
CA ASP A 574 20.91 -6.24 12.89
C ASP A 574 21.02 -5.13 13.94
N ALA A 575 19.91 -4.76 14.57
CA ALA A 575 19.86 -3.77 15.64
C ALA A 575 20.85 -4.06 16.79
N ARG A 576 21.19 -5.34 17.03
CA ARG A 576 22.20 -5.78 18.02
C ARG A 576 23.63 -5.36 17.66
N GLN A 577 23.90 -5.03 16.39
CA GLN A 577 25.23 -4.77 15.84
C GLN A 577 25.42 -3.33 15.35
N VAL A 578 24.40 -2.49 15.50
CA VAL A 578 24.48 -1.06 15.16
C VAL A 578 25.63 -0.40 15.92
N ASN A 579 26.46 0.34 15.20
CA ASN A 579 27.66 1.01 15.75
C ASN A 579 27.63 2.54 15.57
N LYS A 580 26.46 3.09 15.21
CA LYS A 580 26.27 4.53 15.00
C LYS A 580 25.88 5.21 16.30
N ASN A 581 26.61 6.29 16.63
CA ASN A 581 26.27 7.14 17.76
C ASN A 581 25.09 8.03 17.40
N ASN A 582 23.99 7.92 18.14
CA ASN A 582 22.80 8.77 17.99
C ASN A 582 22.45 9.42 19.33
N ASP A 583 21.94 10.64 19.28
CA ASP A 583 21.49 11.36 20.48
C ASP A 583 20.13 10.83 20.95
N ILE A 584 19.30 10.43 19.98
CA ILE A 584 17.93 9.99 20.21
C ILE A 584 17.69 8.67 19.45
N TRP A 585 17.19 7.64 20.14
CA TRP A 585 16.69 6.41 19.51
C TRP A 585 15.17 6.34 19.57
N ILE A 586 14.51 6.52 18.42
CA ILE A 586 13.06 6.28 18.28
C ILE A 586 12.89 4.99 17.49
N THR A 587 12.26 3.98 18.08
CA THR A 587 12.13 2.71 17.38
C THR A 587 10.83 1.97 17.69
N ASP A 588 10.37 1.19 16.71
CA ASP A 588 9.19 0.34 16.78
C ASP A 588 9.58 -1.11 16.50
N PRO A 589 10.18 -1.81 17.48
CA PRO A 589 10.58 -3.19 17.28
C PRO A 589 9.33 -4.05 17.01
N PRO A 590 9.49 -5.22 16.38
CA PRO A 590 8.38 -6.10 16.04
C PRO A 590 7.71 -6.65 17.31
N TYR A 591 6.71 -5.94 17.81
CA TYR A 591 5.88 -6.38 18.94
C TYR A 591 4.74 -7.27 18.45
N ALA A 592 4.66 -8.47 19.05
CA ALA A 592 3.60 -9.47 18.91
C ALA A 592 3.51 -10.19 17.55
N ASP A 593 3.02 -11.44 17.60
CA ASP A 593 2.76 -12.35 16.46
C ASP A 593 1.67 -11.84 15.48
N ALA A 594 1.42 -10.53 15.42
CA ALA A 594 0.35 -9.93 14.64
C ALA A 594 0.63 -10.00 13.14
N ILE A 595 1.89 -9.81 12.72
CA ILE A 595 2.30 -9.76 11.30
C ILE A 595 3.69 -10.38 11.13
N ASN A 596 3.81 -11.44 10.32
CA ASN A 596 5.09 -12.06 9.99
C ASN A 596 5.78 -11.31 8.85
N TYR A 597 6.30 -10.11 9.13
CA TYR A 597 6.96 -9.25 8.12
C TYR A 597 7.99 -10.02 7.30
N HIS A 598 8.88 -10.76 7.97
CA HIS A 598 9.96 -11.52 7.34
C HIS A 598 9.46 -12.49 6.26
N GLU A 599 8.31 -13.14 6.44
CA GLU A 599 7.73 -14.05 5.44
C GLU A 599 7.00 -13.30 4.32
N LEU A 600 6.26 -12.23 4.67
CA LEU A 600 5.44 -11.52 3.68
C LEU A 600 6.28 -10.67 2.74
N THR A 601 7.42 -10.15 3.19
CA THR A 601 8.32 -9.33 2.38
C THR A 601 9.05 -10.12 1.31
N ASP A 602 9.25 -11.43 1.50
CA ASP A 602 9.93 -12.28 0.53
C ASP A 602 9.21 -12.34 -0.80
N PHE A 603 7.88 -12.17 -0.79
CA PHE A 603 7.10 -11.99 -2.00
C PHE A 603 7.61 -10.82 -2.86
N PHE A 604 7.94 -9.68 -2.25
CA PHE A 604 8.49 -8.52 -2.97
C PHE A 604 9.99 -8.67 -3.24
N LEU A 605 10.74 -9.17 -2.26
CA LEU A 605 12.19 -9.34 -2.36
C LEU A 605 12.57 -10.33 -3.47
N SER A 606 11.76 -11.35 -3.72
CA SER A 606 11.96 -12.31 -4.81
C SER A 606 11.98 -11.67 -6.22
N TRP A 607 11.39 -10.48 -6.38
CA TRP A 607 11.46 -9.69 -7.63
C TRP A 607 12.65 -8.74 -7.69
N GLN A 608 13.36 -8.52 -6.58
CA GLN A 608 14.34 -7.44 -6.43
C GLN A 608 15.71 -7.94 -5.96
N GLU A 609 15.82 -9.20 -5.54
CA GLU A 609 17.01 -9.79 -4.90
C GLU A 609 18.29 -9.67 -5.75
N LYS A 610 18.17 -9.66 -7.08
CA LYS A 610 19.29 -9.50 -8.02
C LYS A 610 19.48 -8.06 -8.50
N HIS A 611 18.52 -7.18 -8.22
CA HIS A 611 18.55 -5.77 -8.61
C HIS A 611 19.12 -4.88 -7.52
N ILE A 612 18.74 -5.11 -6.26
CA ILE A 612 19.18 -4.31 -5.10
C ILE A 612 20.72 -4.24 -5.03
N PRO A 613 21.50 -5.34 -5.11
CA PRO A 613 22.95 -5.29 -5.01
C PRO A 613 23.63 -4.55 -6.18
N ARG A 614 22.92 -4.34 -7.30
CA ARG A 614 23.45 -3.59 -8.44
C ARG A 614 23.35 -2.08 -8.23
N ILE A 615 22.45 -1.62 -7.35
CA ILE A 615 22.35 -0.22 -6.93
C ILE A 615 23.11 0.01 -5.61
N PHE A 616 23.04 -0.96 -4.69
CA PHE A 616 23.64 -0.92 -3.34
C PHE A 616 24.54 -2.16 -3.15
N PRO A 617 25.81 -2.14 -3.64
CA PRO A 617 26.69 -3.31 -3.63
C PRO A 617 26.96 -3.92 -2.25
N GLU A 618 26.84 -3.14 -1.19
CA GLU A 618 27.03 -3.52 0.21
C GLU A 618 25.78 -4.15 0.84
N TRP A 619 24.63 -4.10 0.16
CA TRP A 619 23.36 -4.65 0.66
C TRP A 619 23.20 -6.12 0.31
N TYR A 620 22.91 -6.94 1.32
CA TYR A 620 22.49 -8.32 1.11
C TYR A 620 20.99 -8.40 0.77
N THR A 621 20.59 -9.50 0.16
CA THR A 621 19.19 -9.77 -0.20
C THR A 621 18.65 -11.11 0.32
N ASP A 622 19.43 -11.78 1.17
CA ASP A 622 18.97 -12.93 1.97
C ASP A 622 18.03 -12.44 3.09
N PRO A 623 16.86 -13.09 3.32
CA PRO A 623 15.89 -12.62 4.31
C PRO A 623 16.35 -12.69 5.76
N ARG A 624 17.49 -13.34 6.06
CA ARG A 624 18.08 -13.47 7.41
C ARG A 624 17.05 -13.79 8.50
N SER A 625 16.00 -14.55 8.17
CA SER A 625 14.83 -14.73 9.05
C SER A 625 15.17 -15.40 10.39
N ALA A 626 16.31 -16.10 10.46
CA ALA A 626 16.84 -16.67 11.70
C ALA A 626 17.32 -15.62 12.72
N LEU A 627 17.75 -14.45 12.26
CA LEU A 627 18.23 -13.34 13.12
C LEU A 627 17.09 -12.38 13.51
N ALA A 628 15.94 -12.47 12.82
CA ALA A 628 14.80 -11.61 13.05
C ALA A 628 14.31 -11.73 14.50
N VAL A 629 14.14 -10.58 15.15
CA VAL A 629 13.52 -10.50 16.48
C VAL A 629 12.05 -10.88 16.36
N LYS A 630 11.64 -11.99 16.98
CA LYS A 630 10.26 -12.49 16.95
C LYS A 630 9.53 -12.04 18.22
N GLY A 631 8.34 -11.46 18.09
CA GLY A 631 7.66 -10.70 19.14
C GLY A 631 7.11 -11.47 20.35
N SER A 632 7.61 -12.67 20.67
CA SER A 632 7.13 -13.48 21.81
C SER A 632 8.23 -14.36 22.43
N GLY A 633 8.10 -14.68 23.71
CA GLY A 633 9.00 -15.59 24.45
C GLY A 633 10.19 -14.94 25.16
N GLU A 634 11.04 -15.78 25.73
CA GLU A 634 12.25 -15.35 26.47
C GLU A 634 13.34 -14.83 25.51
N ASP A 635 13.49 -15.47 24.35
CA ASP A 635 14.45 -15.06 23.31
C ASP A 635 14.19 -13.63 22.81
N PHE A 636 12.92 -13.23 22.71
CA PHE A 636 12.53 -11.85 22.40
C PHE A 636 13.07 -10.86 23.43
N LYS A 637 12.84 -11.15 24.72
CA LYS A 637 13.26 -10.26 25.82
C LYS A 637 14.77 -10.13 25.86
N GLN A 638 15.50 -11.24 25.74
CA GLN A 638 16.97 -11.23 25.71
C GLN A 638 17.49 -10.40 24.54
N SER A 639 16.91 -10.61 23.35
CA SER A 639 17.24 -9.82 22.16
C SER A 639 17.01 -8.32 22.37
N MET A 640 15.85 -7.94 22.92
CA MET A 640 15.55 -6.53 23.19
C MET A 640 16.46 -5.92 24.25
N ILE A 641 16.86 -6.68 25.28
CA ILE A 641 17.84 -6.23 26.27
C ILE A 641 19.20 -5.97 25.61
N GLU A 642 19.67 -6.88 24.76
CA GLU A 642 20.93 -6.72 24.02
C GLU A 642 20.87 -5.48 23.12
N ILE A 643 19.78 -5.30 22.38
CA ILE A 643 19.56 -4.18 21.48
C ILE A 643 19.55 -2.85 22.25
N TYR A 644 18.74 -2.73 23.30
CA TYR A 644 18.67 -1.49 24.07
C TYR A 644 19.98 -1.18 24.80
N ARG A 645 20.67 -2.21 25.30
CA ARG A 645 22.04 -2.02 25.83
C ARG A 645 22.99 -1.49 24.76
N ASN A 646 22.91 -2.02 23.54
CA ASN A 646 23.72 -1.57 22.42
C ASN A 646 23.42 -0.10 22.05
N PHE A 647 22.15 0.31 22.07
CA PHE A 647 21.77 1.71 21.85
C PHE A 647 22.33 2.62 22.94
N THR A 648 22.20 2.26 24.22
CA THR A 648 22.76 3.04 25.34
C THR A 648 24.28 3.16 25.26
N ASN A 649 24.99 2.14 24.77
CA ASN A 649 26.44 2.21 24.57
C ASN A 649 26.86 3.16 23.45
N HIS A 650 25.96 3.48 22.51
CA HIS A 650 26.18 4.37 21.37
C HIS A 650 25.32 5.64 21.48
N MET A 651 25.17 6.14 22.69
CA MET A 651 24.37 7.32 23.02
C MET A 651 25.15 8.19 24.03
N PRO A 652 25.09 9.53 23.93
CA PRO A 652 25.67 10.40 24.94
C PRO A 652 24.94 10.25 26.30
N GLU A 653 25.56 10.70 27.39
CA GLU A 653 24.97 10.59 28.74
C GLU A 653 23.59 11.26 28.87
N ASN A 654 23.33 12.29 28.07
CA ASN A 654 22.08 13.02 28.02
C ASN A 654 21.17 12.63 26.83
N GLY A 655 21.46 11.50 26.16
CA GLY A 655 20.64 11.00 25.07
C GLY A 655 19.33 10.36 25.54
N LEU A 656 18.40 10.15 24.59
CA LEU A 656 17.00 9.78 24.85
C LEU A 656 16.52 8.54 24.08
#